data_AF-A0A971TNI4-F1
#
_entry.id   AF-A0A971TNI4-F1
#
_cell.length_a   1.000
_cell.length_b   1.000
_cell.length_c   1.000
_cell.angle_alpha   90.00
_cell.angle_beta   90.00
_cell.angle_gamma   90.00
#
_symmetry.space_group_name_H-M   'P 1'
#
loop_
_entity.id
_entity.type
_entity.pdbx_description
1 polymer ?
#
loop_
_entity_poly.entity_id
_entity_poly.type
_entity_poly.pdbx_seq_one_letter_code
_entity_poly.pdbx_strand_id
1 'polypeptide(L)'
;MSSKNTLGLRLAVMAALVFVVPAWAGTIFVSTSGKDAGTGQSWAAAKRTVQAGLDTAIAGDQVWVATGTYVENITLKDGVALYGGLAGNEDPATFDLADRDFQAHETTLDGNQNGSVVTSPEGATQTTRIDGFAIRGGTNRGVFCLQASPTIANNTITGNAGGGIHCSQSSAVIINNTISGNIATMNGGGIFSTDGSPVIAGNTIADNTSTGSGWYGGGGICCWYGSSAIIACNVIESNRAAKGGGILCLKSAPVIANNTIAANTATDSDGGIYCQDASPAIANSIIAFNSSGIGVSGSSTPTLRYNCVYGNMAHDYRGLTSPVGTDGNISADPKFASLVHGDLHLKPGSPCIDVGDDAIVQPGWTDIDGQARIHGTRVDIGADEFDGTVWQPGPRVIVRVSPEGDDANDGSSWEGAKRTVQAGIDAVAGRYGDVWVKAGVYRERIVLRSAVSVVGGFAGNEDETGDRDCRANETVLDGEQMGSVVTADGVLAGAISGFTITNGNAAEGGGVCCRDSALAIADNKILKNIASDGGGVYCRYSAAAISRNAVSDNSAEDGGGIYLSYCRAEVDSNVITVNRASSMGGGLNAHYGFATLINNTIAYNSTSSGVYGGGVASYSVMTITNTIVAFNSSGLYLSGSPLTQRHSCVYGNMAYDYSGFIDPVGTDGNISVDPKFVSPAYGNWHIQPQSPCVDAGDDAMAEPGTLDIDGEERNQGGSVDIGADESDGTVWQAGPQVIVRVSSDGDDANDGSSWQQAKRTIQAGIDSVADRYGDVWVKAGVYRERIALRSAASVFGGFDGTEDHKSDRNLRASVTVLDGQAGGSVVTASNVLVARIDSFTITNGNATSGGGIYCSSSSPVIANNIIKGNTAANWGGGVCCRSASPRIVGSLIAGNTANEGSGVFCIYLAASRTAIMNSTIAGNSATVGGSVEANDRASLVVENSIIAFNSSGVLKVNNKTMTLRNNCVHGNIAYNYSGIADPTGIEGNISGDPGFASRYGNYRLLPGSLCIDGWDDAPRPTDVEVDLDGLARIADGNGDGVAVVDMGAHEYAGFPILVGLISRRQHGAAGVFDIDLPLDGQAFAWGESRQGGVTELVIVFSEPVFAAGETPGGPEVMLSTGAVEGMTLEGDRLTLQVSGIDGPACLTVTVAGLANANGQPLLGGQASFRVLPGDVNADGAVSILDLVQVRNELNRPVTADSFRADVNADGMVNIFDLVTVRNALNTTVSCP
;
A
#
# COMPACT_ATOMS: atom_id res chain seq x y z
N MET A 1 18.11 65.42 -64.12
CA MET A 1 17.38 66.70 -64.30
C MET A 1 16.58 66.98 -63.04
N SER A 2 16.55 68.22 -62.54
CA SER A 2 15.57 68.86 -61.62
C SER A 2 15.02 68.09 -60.39
N SER A 3 14.87 68.63 -59.17
CA SER A 3 15.34 69.90 -58.57
C SER A 3 14.88 70.02 -57.10
N LYS A 4 15.78 70.50 -56.23
CA LYS A 4 15.56 71.45 -55.11
C LYS A 4 14.68 71.09 -53.89
N ASN A 5 15.35 71.17 -52.73
CA ASN A 5 14.95 71.86 -51.48
C ASN A 5 13.81 71.24 -50.62
N THR A 6 13.81 71.35 -49.28
CA THR A 6 14.48 72.34 -48.39
C THR A 6 14.88 71.75 -47.02
N LEU A 7 15.84 72.41 -46.34
CA LEU A 7 16.32 72.14 -44.97
C LEU A 7 15.22 72.14 -43.88
N GLY A 8 15.44 71.37 -42.80
CA GLY A 8 14.60 71.34 -41.61
C GLY A 8 15.32 70.80 -40.36
N LEU A 9 16.28 71.57 -39.86
CA LEU A 9 17.01 71.46 -38.57
C LEU A 9 16.43 70.50 -37.50
N ARG A 10 17.18 69.43 -37.14
CA ARG A 10 17.09 68.79 -35.81
C ARG A 10 18.48 68.51 -35.25
N LEU A 11 19.01 69.52 -34.57
CA LEU A 11 20.14 69.39 -33.64
C LEU A 11 19.57 69.00 -32.26
N ALA A 12 20.23 68.07 -31.57
CA ALA A 12 20.00 67.68 -30.16
C ALA A 12 18.57 67.24 -29.75
N VAL A 13 18.39 65.93 -29.57
CA VAL A 13 18.13 65.33 -28.23
C VAL A 13 18.81 63.95 -28.22
N MET A 14 19.90 63.80 -27.47
CA MET A 14 20.26 62.51 -26.90
C MET A 14 19.25 62.24 -25.78
N ALA A 15 18.31 61.32 -26.00
CA ALA A 15 17.54 60.69 -24.94
C ALA A 15 18.18 59.32 -24.67
N ALA A 16 19.45 59.36 -24.29
CA ALA A 16 20.08 58.19 -23.73
C ALA A 16 19.54 58.00 -22.31
N LEU A 17 19.39 56.75 -21.86
CA LEU A 17 19.87 56.41 -20.52
C LEU A 17 21.40 56.57 -20.53
N VAL A 18 21.86 57.83 -20.59
CA VAL A 18 23.08 58.17 -19.88
C VAL A 18 22.68 57.91 -18.44
N PHE A 19 23.34 56.95 -17.81
CA PHE A 19 23.56 57.04 -16.37
C PHE A 19 24.22 58.41 -16.15
N VAL A 20 23.40 59.42 -15.91
CA VAL A 20 23.84 60.60 -15.20
C VAL A 20 24.02 60.06 -13.80
N VAL A 21 25.15 59.41 -13.57
CA VAL A 21 25.67 59.20 -12.23
C VAL A 21 25.67 60.61 -11.65
N PRO A 22 24.81 60.93 -10.67
CA PRO A 22 24.95 62.20 -9.98
C PRO A 22 26.40 62.29 -9.54
N ALA A 23 27.02 63.47 -9.63
CA ALA A 23 28.23 63.69 -8.86
C ALA A 23 27.81 63.68 -7.38
N TRP A 24 27.77 62.50 -6.78
CA TRP A 24 27.24 62.28 -5.44
C TRP A 24 28.07 63.12 -4.46
N ALA A 25 27.41 63.87 -3.58
CA ALA A 25 28.02 64.92 -2.78
C ALA A 25 28.90 64.38 -1.64
N GLY A 26 28.60 63.16 -1.16
CA GLY A 26 29.39 62.41 -0.19
C GLY A 26 29.02 60.93 -0.11
N THR A 27 29.88 60.16 0.56
CA THR A 27 29.70 58.73 0.85
C THR A 27 29.66 58.52 2.36
N ILE A 28 28.63 57.80 2.84
CA ILE A 28 28.43 57.44 4.25
C ILE A 28 28.64 55.94 4.43
N PHE A 29 29.54 55.55 5.33
CA PHE A 29 29.92 54.16 5.59
C PHE A 29 29.17 53.56 6.79
N VAL A 30 28.78 52.28 6.67
CA VAL A 30 28.08 51.50 7.71
C VAL A 30 28.73 50.13 7.89
N SER A 31 29.04 49.73 9.12
CA SER A 31 29.65 48.43 9.47
C SER A 31 29.06 47.91 10.77
N THR A 32 28.85 46.60 10.89
CA THR A 32 28.40 45.95 12.15
C THR A 32 29.31 46.26 13.36
N SER A 33 30.59 46.56 13.12
CA SER A 33 31.57 47.00 14.14
C SER A 33 31.60 48.52 14.40
N GLY A 34 30.82 49.30 13.65
CA GLY A 34 30.78 50.77 13.68
C GLY A 34 30.11 51.34 14.93
N LYS A 35 29.87 52.66 14.93
CA LYS A 35 29.20 53.39 16.02
C LYS A 35 28.29 54.46 15.47
N ASP A 36 27.04 54.51 15.91
CA ASP A 36 26.02 55.43 15.37
C ASP A 36 26.32 56.91 15.66
N ALA A 37 27.06 57.17 16.74
CA ALA A 37 27.64 58.47 17.09
C ALA A 37 28.88 58.86 16.26
N GLY A 38 29.38 57.98 15.39
CA GLY A 38 30.45 58.27 14.43
C GLY A 38 29.98 59.20 13.31
N THR A 39 30.93 59.74 12.54
CA THR A 39 30.61 60.64 11.42
C THR A 39 30.11 59.92 10.17
N GLY A 40 30.41 58.62 10.03
CA GLY A 40 30.14 57.85 8.82
C GLY A 40 31.03 58.21 7.63
N GLN A 41 32.08 59.04 7.80
CA GLN A 41 32.88 59.58 6.66
C GLN A 41 34.06 58.68 6.23
N SER A 42 34.24 57.52 6.87
CA SER A 42 35.17 56.45 6.48
C SER A 42 34.78 55.15 7.17
N TRP A 43 35.27 53.99 6.71
CA TRP A 43 35.04 52.70 7.37
C TRP A 43 35.43 52.70 8.86
N ALA A 44 36.53 53.35 9.23
CA ALA A 44 36.97 53.48 10.62
C ALA A 44 36.05 54.39 11.49
N ALA A 45 35.25 55.24 10.85
CA ALA A 45 34.27 56.12 11.48
C ALA A 45 32.81 55.72 11.15
N ALA A 46 32.61 54.51 10.63
CA ALA A 46 31.34 54.03 10.12
C ALA A 46 30.22 54.05 11.18
N LYS A 47 28.99 54.24 10.71
CA LYS A 47 27.78 53.99 11.49
C LYS A 47 27.67 52.50 11.80
N ARG A 48 26.93 52.15 12.85
CA ARG A 48 26.70 50.74 13.22
C ARG A 48 25.43 50.22 12.57
N THR A 49 24.39 51.04 12.53
CA THR A 49 23.09 50.71 11.96
C THR A 49 22.89 51.36 10.59
N VAL A 50 22.15 50.69 9.72
CA VAL A 50 21.85 51.17 8.36
C VAL A 50 20.95 52.40 8.43
N GLN A 51 19.97 52.43 9.35
CA GLN A 51 19.15 53.62 9.54
C GLN A 51 19.98 54.85 9.96
N ALA A 52 20.99 54.70 10.83
CA ALA A 52 21.85 55.84 11.20
C ALA A 52 22.73 56.34 10.05
N GLY A 53 23.05 55.47 9.07
CA GLY A 53 23.66 55.85 7.80
C GLY A 53 22.73 56.72 6.95
N LEU A 54 21.52 56.21 6.68
CA LEU A 54 20.47 56.91 5.93
C LEU A 54 20.10 58.26 6.59
N ASP A 55 19.94 58.30 7.91
CA ASP A 55 19.63 59.52 8.66
C ASP A 55 20.71 60.60 8.48
N THR A 56 21.97 60.20 8.34
CA THR A 56 23.13 61.10 8.18
C THR A 56 23.31 61.59 6.74
N ALA A 57 23.04 60.75 5.74
CA ALA A 57 23.12 61.09 4.32
C ALA A 57 22.14 62.21 3.93
N ILE A 58 22.48 63.07 2.98
CA ILE A 58 21.56 64.04 2.35
C ILE A 58 21.20 63.62 0.92
N ALA A 59 20.16 64.22 0.34
CA ALA A 59 19.79 63.94 -1.05
C ALA A 59 20.97 64.24 -2.00
N GLY A 60 21.39 63.24 -2.77
CA GLY A 60 22.63 63.27 -3.55
C GLY A 60 23.82 62.60 -2.86
N ASP A 61 23.68 61.97 -1.70
CA ASP A 61 24.71 61.11 -1.08
C ASP A 61 24.49 59.61 -1.36
N GLN A 62 25.56 58.83 -1.19
CA GLN A 62 25.53 57.37 -1.15
C GLN A 62 25.75 56.84 0.26
N VAL A 63 25.13 55.70 0.59
CA VAL A 63 25.38 54.93 1.82
C VAL A 63 25.96 53.57 1.44
N TRP A 64 27.18 53.29 1.87
CA TRP A 64 27.94 52.05 1.59
C TRP A 64 27.92 51.18 2.86
N VAL A 65 27.39 49.96 2.75
CA VAL A 65 27.18 49.03 3.87
C VAL A 65 28.05 47.80 3.68
N ALA A 66 28.91 47.52 4.67
CA ALA A 66 29.77 46.35 4.67
C ALA A 66 28.96 45.03 4.80
N THR A 67 29.62 43.91 4.53
CA THR A 67 29.09 42.56 4.72
C THR A 67 28.70 42.30 6.18
N GLY A 68 27.67 41.48 6.38
CA GLY A 68 27.13 41.10 7.69
C GLY A 68 25.63 41.32 7.83
N THR A 69 25.08 40.85 8.95
CA THR A 69 23.64 40.92 9.24
C THR A 69 23.28 42.13 10.09
N TYR A 70 22.35 42.93 9.59
CA TYR A 70 21.80 44.12 10.22
C TYR A 70 20.33 43.85 10.56
N VAL A 71 20.06 43.72 11.86
CA VAL A 71 18.73 43.35 12.38
C VAL A 71 17.90 44.63 12.58
N GLU A 72 17.27 45.11 11.51
CA GLU A 72 16.62 46.42 11.41
C GLU A 72 15.40 46.41 10.47
N ASN A 73 14.40 47.25 10.79
CA ASN A 73 13.39 47.70 9.84
C ASN A 73 13.75 49.12 9.40
N ILE A 74 14.12 49.34 8.14
CA ILE A 74 14.64 50.63 7.65
C ILE A 74 13.61 51.40 6.81
N THR A 75 13.73 52.73 6.84
CA THR A 75 13.05 53.65 5.92
C THR A 75 14.10 54.32 5.04
N LEU A 76 13.98 54.14 3.72
CA LEU A 76 14.84 54.81 2.74
C LEU A 76 14.68 56.33 2.82
N LYS A 77 15.66 57.07 2.28
CA LYS A 77 15.65 58.54 2.27
C LYS A 77 15.63 59.05 0.83
N ASP A 78 14.72 59.97 0.53
CA ASP A 78 14.58 60.48 -0.83
C ASP A 78 15.90 61.09 -1.34
N GLY A 79 16.27 60.70 -2.55
CA GLY A 79 17.51 61.11 -3.20
C GLY A 79 18.79 60.45 -2.68
N VAL A 80 18.72 59.43 -1.83
CA VAL A 80 19.88 58.69 -1.31
C VAL A 80 19.97 57.31 -1.96
N ALA A 81 21.18 56.91 -2.37
CA ALA A 81 21.45 55.56 -2.87
C ALA A 81 22.14 54.69 -1.82
N LEU A 82 21.51 53.56 -1.47
CA LEU A 82 21.98 52.60 -0.48
C LEU A 82 22.56 51.36 -1.19
N TYR A 83 23.83 51.04 -0.90
CA TYR A 83 24.60 49.95 -1.53
C TYR A 83 25.14 48.95 -0.49
N GLY A 84 24.86 47.67 -0.71
CA GLY A 84 25.46 46.52 -0.01
C GLY A 84 26.38 45.73 -0.96
N GLY A 85 26.89 44.58 -0.50
CA GLY A 85 27.82 43.75 -1.29
C GLY A 85 29.27 44.24 -1.23
N LEU A 86 29.71 44.71 -0.06
CA LEU A 86 31.02 45.35 0.15
C LEU A 86 31.77 44.65 1.30
N ALA A 87 33.07 44.43 1.14
CA ALA A 87 33.96 43.88 2.16
C ALA A 87 34.12 44.79 3.39
N GLY A 88 33.87 46.10 3.25
CA GLY A 88 34.02 47.08 4.33
C GLY A 88 35.43 47.68 4.42
N ASN A 89 36.16 47.71 3.30
CA ASN A 89 37.53 48.22 3.19
C ASN A 89 37.80 49.05 1.93
N GLU A 90 36.80 49.22 1.06
CA GLU A 90 36.86 49.87 -0.24
C GLU A 90 37.11 51.38 -0.14
N ASP A 91 37.89 51.94 -1.07
CA ASP A 91 38.11 53.39 -1.18
C ASP A 91 37.22 53.98 -2.29
N PRO A 92 36.26 54.88 -1.96
CA PRO A 92 35.32 55.46 -2.93
C PRO A 92 35.99 56.34 -3.99
N ALA A 93 37.27 56.68 -3.84
CA ALA A 93 38.04 57.39 -4.87
C ALA A 93 38.60 56.46 -5.96
N THR A 94 38.57 55.13 -5.76
CA THR A 94 39.22 54.16 -6.67
C THR A 94 38.41 52.89 -6.95
N PHE A 95 37.45 52.53 -6.09
CA PHE A 95 36.60 51.35 -6.25
C PHE A 95 35.40 51.65 -7.17
N ASP A 96 35.18 50.81 -8.18
CA ASP A 96 33.97 50.87 -9.00
C ASP A 96 32.83 50.08 -8.34
N LEU A 97 31.66 50.70 -8.19
CA LEU A 97 30.47 50.04 -7.64
C LEU A 97 29.91 48.95 -8.56
N ALA A 98 30.35 48.88 -9.81
CA ALA A 98 30.08 47.76 -10.71
C ALA A 98 30.86 46.48 -10.34
N ASP A 99 32.02 46.60 -9.69
CA ASP A 99 32.91 45.48 -9.34
C ASP A 99 32.55 44.81 -7.99
N ARG A 100 31.34 45.04 -7.47
CA ARG A 100 30.88 44.47 -6.19
C ARG A 100 30.58 42.97 -6.33
N ASP A 101 31.20 42.18 -5.46
CA ASP A 101 30.91 40.75 -5.31
C ASP A 101 29.87 40.53 -4.20
N PHE A 102 28.61 40.42 -4.62
CA PHE A 102 27.46 40.20 -3.73
C PHE A 102 27.44 38.82 -3.08
N GLN A 103 28.12 37.82 -3.64
CA GLN A 103 28.17 36.47 -3.09
C GLN A 103 29.28 36.34 -2.05
N ALA A 104 30.47 36.90 -2.29
CA ALA A 104 31.56 36.89 -1.33
C ALA A 104 31.34 37.84 -0.15
N HIS A 105 30.55 38.91 -0.33
CA HIS A 105 30.37 39.98 0.67
C HIS A 105 28.90 40.28 0.98
N GLU A 106 28.08 39.24 1.20
CA GLU A 106 26.63 39.39 1.47
C GLU A 106 26.35 40.42 2.58
N THR A 107 25.46 41.37 2.31
CA THR A 107 24.93 42.33 3.28
C THR A 107 23.45 42.03 3.52
N THR A 108 23.09 41.58 4.72
CA THR A 108 21.72 41.16 5.05
C THR A 108 20.99 42.21 5.88
N LEU A 109 19.78 42.61 5.45
CA LEU A 109 18.77 43.29 6.25
C LEU A 109 17.76 42.25 6.76
N ASP A 110 17.70 42.08 8.09
CA ASP A 110 16.82 41.11 8.75
C ASP A 110 15.75 41.82 9.58
N GLY A 111 14.49 41.74 9.15
CA GLY A 111 13.34 42.35 9.82
C GLY A 111 12.95 41.69 11.15
N ASN A 112 13.62 40.62 11.60
CA ASN A 112 13.40 39.95 12.88
C ASN A 112 11.93 39.54 13.13
N GLN A 113 11.27 39.05 12.09
CA GLN A 113 9.84 38.67 12.09
C GLN A 113 8.89 39.85 12.40
N ASN A 114 9.26 41.07 12.02
CA ASN A 114 8.48 42.28 12.30
C ASN A 114 8.30 43.16 11.05
N GLY A 115 7.10 43.74 10.89
CA GLY A 115 6.82 44.81 9.93
C GLY A 115 7.18 44.53 8.47
N SER A 116 7.46 45.59 7.72
CA SER A 116 8.17 45.51 6.43
C SER A 116 9.65 45.73 6.68
N VAL A 117 10.55 44.98 6.02
CA VAL A 117 12.00 45.15 6.24
C VAL A 117 12.49 46.50 5.72
N VAL A 118 12.06 46.88 4.51
CA VAL A 118 12.41 48.15 3.87
C VAL A 118 11.13 48.91 3.49
N THR A 119 11.08 50.19 3.81
CA THR A 119 10.00 51.10 3.39
C THR A 119 10.55 52.28 2.60
N SER A 120 10.00 52.53 1.42
CA SER A 120 10.23 53.77 0.67
C SER A 120 9.27 54.86 1.17
N PRO A 121 9.74 56.09 1.45
CA PRO A 121 8.86 57.19 1.84
C PRO A 121 8.03 57.68 0.65
N GLU A 122 6.89 58.32 0.96
CA GLU A 122 6.03 58.98 -0.01
C GLU A 122 6.80 60.06 -0.80
N GLY A 123 6.58 60.10 -2.12
CA GLY A 123 7.24 61.04 -3.02
C GLY A 123 8.68 60.68 -3.41
N ALA A 124 9.26 59.60 -2.88
CA ALA A 124 10.63 59.19 -3.20
C ALA A 124 10.81 58.96 -4.71
N THR A 125 11.85 59.53 -5.30
CA THR A 125 12.11 59.47 -6.74
C THR A 125 13.13 58.38 -7.11
N GLN A 126 13.38 58.14 -8.41
CA GLN A 126 14.28 57.07 -8.90
C GLN A 126 15.74 57.21 -8.44
N THR A 127 16.16 58.40 -7.98
CA THR A 127 17.46 58.63 -7.33
C THR A 127 17.54 58.00 -5.93
N THR A 128 16.41 57.64 -5.33
CA THR A 128 16.33 56.79 -4.15
C THR A 128 16.58 55.34 -4.58
N ARG A 129 17.65 54.72 -4.09
CA ARG A 129 18.07 53.37 -4.53
C ARG A 129 18.34 52.45 -3.35
N ILE A 130 18.00 51.18 -3.50
CA ILE A 130 18.52 50.07 -2.67
C ILE A 130 19.11 49.00 -3.60
N ASP A 131 20.36 48.63 -3.34
CA ASP A 131 21.18 47.84 -4.28
C ASP A 131 22.15 46.88 -3.58
N GLY A 132 22.03 45.58 -3.84
CA GLY A 132 22.99 44.58 -3.36
C GLY A 132 22.73 44.05 -1.95
N PHE A 133 21.47 43.98 -1.51
CA PHE A 133 21.10 43.48 -0.18
C PHE A 133 20.35 42.15 -0.24
N ALA A 134 20.64 41.27 0.72
CA ALA A 134 19.71 40.22 1.12
C ALA A 134 18.66 40.81 2.08
N ILE A 135 17.36 40.58 1.84
CA ILE A 135 16.24 41.22 2.55
C ILE A 135 15.26 40.14 3.00
N ARG A 136 15.18 39.89 4.31
CA ARG A 136 14.41 38.77 4.88
C ARG A 136 13.76 39.10 6.22
N GLY A 137 12.87 38.21 6.67
CA GLY A 137 12.32 38.27 8.03
C GLY A 137 11.27 39.36 8.25
N GLY A 138 10.70 39.97 7.20
CA GLY A 138 9.53 40.85 7.34
C GLY A 138 8.24 40.04 7.52
N THR A 139 7.37 40.43 8.45
CA THR A 139 6.03 39.84 8.60
C THR A 139 4.95 40.47 7.71
N ASN A 140 5.24 41.58 7.03
CA ASN A 140 4.28 42.29 6.17
C ASN A 140 4.76 42.49 4.72
N ARG A 141 6.04 42.82 4.48
CA ARG A 141 6.70 42.78 3.15
C ARG A 141 8.21 42.65 3.32
N GLY A 142 8.92 42.20 2.29
CA GLY A 142 10.34 42.52 2.13
C GLY A 142 10.53 44.02 1.90
N VAL A 143 10.00 44.54 0.79
CA VAL A 143 10.05 45.97 0.41
C VAL A 143 8.65 46.55 0.19
N PHE A 144 8.37 47.71 0.78
CA PHE A 144 7.12 48.45 0.58
C PHE A 144 7.35 49.83 -0.04
N CYS A 145 6.66 50.10 -1.16
CA CYS A 145 6.61 51.39 -1.82
C CYS A 145 5.19 51.94 -1.80
N LEU A 146 5.00 53.13 -1.25
CA LEU A 146 3.73 53.86 -1.24
C LEU A 146 3.94 55.22 -1.89
N GLN A 147 3.19 55.50 -2.96
CA GLN A 147 3.23 56.77 -3.70
C GLN A 147 4.66 57.23 -4.04
N ALA A 148 5.48 56.28 -4.49
CA ALA A 148 6.92 56.43 -4.68
C ALA A 148 7.40 55.79 -5.99
N SER A 149 8.62 56.10 -6.41
CA SER A 149 9.27 55.53 -7.60
C SER A 149 10.76 55.23 -7.37
N PRO A 150 11.15 54.52 -6.29
CA PRO A 150 12.55 54.18 -6.03
C PRO A 150 13.08 53.16 -7.04
N THR A 151 14.41 53.01 -7.09
CA THR A 151 15.07 51.92 -7.80
C THR A 151 15.45 50.80 -6.81
N ILE A 152 15.00 49.58 -7.07
CA ILE A 152 15.26 48.36 -6.30
C ILE A 152 16.05 47.44 -7.24
N ALA A 153 17.35 47.27 -7.00
CA ALA A 153 18.25 46.58 -7.93
C ALA A 153 19.13 45.52 -7.27
N ASN A 154 19.45 44.40 -7.93
CA ASN A 154 20.45 43.45 -7.45
C ASN A 154 20.22 42.93 -6.01
N ASN A 155 18.97 42.86 -5.53
CA ASN A 155 18.65 42.41 -4.17
C ASN A 155 18.14 40.96 -4.17
N THR A 156 18.40 40.24 -3.07
CA THR A 156 17.86 38.91 -2.79
C THR A 156 16.77 39.02 -1.73
N ILE A 157 15.50 39.00 -2.13
CA ILE A 157 14.35 39.26 -1.26
C ILE A 157 13.66 37.93 -0.95
N THR A 158 13.84 37.41 0.27
CA THR A 158 13.47 36.02 0.58
C THR A 158 12.84 35.81 1.94
N GLY A 159 11.91 34.86 2.05
CA GLY A 159 11.38 34.40 3.34
C GLY A 159 10.58 35.46 4.12
N ASN A 160 9.88 36.35 3.41
CA ASN A 160 9.01 37.37 4.01
C ASN A 160 7.54 36.92 4.02
N ALA A 161 6.81 37.13 5.13
CA ALA A 161 5.48 36.56 5.38
C ALA A 161 4.28 37.46 4.98
N GLY A 162 4.52 38.50 4.16
CA GLY A 162 3.44 39.26 3.50
C GLY A 162 3.74 39.66 2.05
N GLY A 163 4.65 38.93 1.40
CA GLY A 163 5.10 39.12 0.02
C GLY A 163 6.46 39.82 -0.12
N GLY A 164 7.11 39.64 -1.27
CA GLY A 164 8.44 40.19 -1.56
C GLY A 164 8.44 41.72 -1.69
N ILE A 165 7.85 42.26 -2.76
CA ILE A 165 7.75 43.70 -3.04
C ILE A 165 6.28 44.11 -3.22
N HIS A 166 5.88 45.22 -2.60
CA HIS A 166 4.55 45.81 -2.77
C HIS A 166 4.65 47.27 -3.22
N CYS A 167 4.16 47.57 -4.42
CA CYS A 167 4.07 48.90 -5.01
C CYS A 167 2.62 49.40 -5.03
N SER A 168 2.25 50.23 -4.05
CA SER A 168 0.95 50.91 -3.99
C SER A 168 1.06 52.32 -4.54
N GLN A 169 0.29 52.64 -5.59
CA GLN A 169 0.32 53.92 -6.30
C GLN A 169 1.74 54.35 -6.71
N SER A 170 2.58 53.36 -7.01
CA SER A 170 4.04 53.51 -7.12
C SER A 170 4.55 53.02 -8.46
N SER A 171 5.55 53.72 -9.02
CA SER A 171 6.18 53.39 -10.31
C SER A 171 7.67 53.12 -10.11
N ALA A 172 7.95 52.19 -9.19
CA ALA A 172 9.30 51.75 -8.87
C ALA A 172 9.97 51.05 -10.08
N VAL A 173 11.31 51.12 -10.12
CA VAL A 173 12.13 50.37 -11.08
C VAL A 173 12.71 49.18 -10.33
N ILE A 174 12.20 47.98 -10.60
CA ILE A 174 12.55 46.71 -9.97
C ILE A 174 13.34 45.92 -11.00
N ILE A 175 14.67 45.88 -10.84
CA ILE A 175 15.59 45.27 -11.82
C ILE A 175 16.59 44.30 -11.22
N ASN A 176 16.88 43.19 -11.90
CA ASN A 176 17.96 42.26 -11.54
C ASN A 176 17.86 41.73 -10.08
N ASN A 177 16.65 41.63 -9.51
CA ASN A 177 16.45 41.09 -8.16
C ASN A 177 16.13 39.60 -8.23
N THR A 178 16.58 38.84 -7.23
CA THR A 178 16.06 37.51 -6.93
C THR A 178 14.98 37.65 -5.86
N ILE A 179 13.76 37.23 -6.15
CA ILE A 179 12.61 37.34 -5.24
C ILE A 179 12.05 35.94 -5.06
N SER A 180 12.33 35.30 -3.92
CA SER A 180 11.93 33.89 -3.74
C SER A 180 11.53 33.44 -2.35
N GLY A 181 10.68 32.41 -2.28
CA GLY A 181 10.20 31.85 -1.01
C GLY A 181 9.42 32.84 -0.14
N ASN A 182 8.84 33.90 -0.72
CA ASN A 182 8.00 34.86 0.02
C ASN A 182 6.55 34.36 0.03
N ILE A 183 5.89 34.52 1.18
CA ILE A 183 4.52 34.06 1.40
C ILE A 183 3.63 35.29 1.66
N ALA A 184 2.47 35.37 1.01
CA ALA A 184 1.50 36.45 1.19
C ALA A 184 0.09 35.92 1.44
N THR A 185 -0.56 36.37 2.51
CA THR A 185 -1.91 35.91 2.88
C THR A 185 -3.05 36.62 2.15
N MET A 186 -2.82 37.80 1.56
CA MET A 186 -3.87 38.61 0.90
C MET A 186 -3.42 39.38 -0.35
N ASN A 187 -2.13 39.35 -0.70
CA ASN A 187 -1.54 40.08 -1.83
C ASN A 187 -0.76 39.10 -2.74
N GLY A 188 -0.08 39.64 -3.77
CA GLY A 188 0.85 38.87 -4.59
C GLY A 188 2.03 38.33 -3.77
N GLY A 189 2.48 37.10 -4.07
CA GLY A 189 3.57 36.44 -3.34
C GLY A 189 4.93 37.10 -3.58
N GLY A 190 5.34 37.22 -4.85
CA GLY A 190 6.59 37.88 -5.24
C GLY A 190 6.43 39.40 -5.28
N ILE A 191 5.71 39.92 -6.27
CA ILE A 191 5.48 41.35 -6.51
C ILE A 191 3.98 41.66 -6.59
N PHE A 192 3.54 42.71 -5.89
CA PHE A 192 2.17 43.22 -5.95
C PHE A 192 2.15 44.70 -6.36
N SER A 193 1.43 45.03 -7.43
CA SER A 193 1.27 46.40 -7.95
C SER A 193 -0.21 46.81 -7.98
N THR A 194 -0.52 47.99 -7.43
CA THR A 194 -1.87 48.59 -7.48
C THR A 194 -1.78 50.07 -7.87
N ASP A 195 -2.61 50.54 -8.81
CA ASP A 195 -2.70 51.95 -9.26
C ASP A 195 -1.33 52.60 -9.63
N GLY A 196 -0.36 51.81 -10.07
CA GLY A 196 1.00 52.27 -10.40
C GLY A 196 1.54 51.66 -11.70
N SER A 197 2.62 52.22 -12.23
CA SER A 197 3.26 51.72 -13.47
C SER A 197 4.73 51.35 -13.22
N PRO A 198 5.01 50.33 -12.39
CA PRO A 198 6.37 49.90 -12.15
C PRO A 198 7.00 49.26 -13.39
N VAL A 199 8.31 49.36 -13.51
CA VAL A 199 9.11 48.57 -14.45
C VAL A 199 9.68 47.40 -13.66
N ILE A 200 9.37 46.18 -14.09
CA ILE A 200 9.81 44.91 -13.51
C ILE A 200 10.61 44.22 -14.61
N ALA A 201 11.94 44.31 -14.58
CA ALA A 201 12.77 43.72 -15.63
C ALA A 201 14.04 42.99 -15.19
N GLY A 202 14.41 41.90 -15.86
CA GLY A 202 15.62 41.14 -15.52
C GLY A 202 15.58 40.43 -14.16
N ASN A 203 14.39 40.25 -13.54
CA ASN A 203 14.28 39.63 -12.22
C ASN A 203 14.04 38.13 -12.32
N THR A 204 14.53 37.39 -11.33
CA THR A 204 14.16 35.99 -11.07
C THR A 204 13.13 35.95 -9.95
N ILE A 205 11.92 35.51 -10.24
CA ILE A 205 10.79 35.47 -9.32
C ILE A 205 10.38 34.01 -9.15
N ALA A 206 10.86 33.36 -8.09
CA ALA A 206 10.78 31.91 -7.90
C ALA A 206 10.11 31.50 -6.58
N ASP A 207 9.38 30.39 -6.52
CA ASP A 207 8.86 29.78 -5.26
C ASP A 207 8.02 30.72 -4.35
N ASN A 208 7.44 31.80 -4.88
CA ASN A 208 6.62 32.71 -4.06
C ASN A 208 5.17 32.22 -3.99
N THR A 209 4.55 32.30 -2.81
CA THR A 209 3.21 31.75 -2.56
C THR A 209 2.22 32.83 -2.12
N SER A 210 1.07 32.93 -2.77
CA SER A 210 -0.11 33.65 -2.28
C SER A 210 -1.14 32.66 -1.74
N THR A 211 -1.36 32.64 -0.42
CA THR A 211 -2.29 31.71 0.26
C THR A 211 -3.71 32.26 0.37
N GLY A 212 -3.96 33.48 -0.09
CA GLY A 212 -5.25 34.14 0.01
C GLY A 212 -6.26 33.63 -1.01
N SER A 213 -7.31 32.95 -0.56
CA SER A 213 -8.47 32.50 -1.36
C SER A 213 -9.40 33.66 -1.82
N GLY A 214 -8.85 34.86 -1.99
CA GLY A 214 -9.54 36.09 -2.34
C GLY A 214 -9.40 36.46 -3.81
N TRP A 215 -9.89 37.65 -4.17
CA TRP A 215 -9.90 38.11 -5.56
C TRP A 215 -8.53 38.60 -6.09
N TYR A 216 -7.46 38.61 -5.28
CA TYR A 216 -6.27 39.46 -5.51
C TYR A 216 -4.89 38.78 -5.37
N GLY A 217 -4.83 37.46 -5.23
CA GLY A 217 -3.57 36.73 -5.06
C GLY A 217 -3.05 36.13 -6.37
N GLY A 218 -1.97 36.70 -6.91
CA GLY A 218 -1.10 36.09 -7.94
C GLY A 218 0.22 35.64 -7.32
N GLY A 219 0.83 34.57 -7.81
CA GLY A 219 1.96 33.94 -7.10
C GLY A 219 3.24 34.76 -7.26
N GLY A 220 3.72 34.87 -8.51
CA GLY A 220 4.88 35.66 -8.88
C GLY A 220 4.57 37.14 -8.90
N ILE A 221 3.75 37.60 -9.86
CA ILE A 221 3.39 39.01 -10.04
C ILE A 221 1.86 39.18 -10.03
N CYS A 222 1.37 40.19 -9.33
CA CYS A 222 -0.04 40.63 -9.41
C CYS A 222 -0.13 42.11 -9.79
N CYS A 223 -0.75 42.39 -10.94
CA CYS A 223 -1.08 43.73 -11.42
C CYS A 223 -2.58 44.00 -11.23
N TRP A 224 -2.92 44.80 -10.23
CA TRP A 224 -4.29 45.13 -9.86
C TRP A 224 -4.64 46.59 -10.19
N TYR A 225 -5.90 46.82 -10.57
CA TYR A 225 -6.62 48.11 -10.58
C TYR A 225 -5.80 49.29 -11.13
N GLY A 226 -5.95 49.59 -12.43
CA GLY A 226 -5.24 50.68 -13.09
C GLY A 226 -3.74 50.44 -13.31
N SER A 227 -3.15 49.41 -12.69
CA SER A 227 -1.74 49.07 -12.88
C SER A 227 -1.41 48.84 -14.36
N SER A 228 -0.41 49.56 -14.85
CA SER A 228 0.08 49.55 -16.23
C SER A 228 1.57 49.22 -16.25
N ALA A 229 1.94 48.18 -15.50
CA ALA A 229 3.32 47.75 -15.34
C ALA A 229 3.97 47.29 -16.66
N ILE A 230 5.28 47.47 -16.76
CA ILE A 230 6.11 46.83 -17.79
C ILE A 230 6.81 45.65 -17.13
N ILE A 231 6.48 44.44 -17.57
CA ILE A 231 7.04 43.18 -17.10
C ILE A 231 7.87 42.60 -18.25
N ALA A 232 9.19 42.73 -18.19
CA ALA A 232 10.07 42.38 -19.30
C ALA A 232 11.32 41.58 -18.92
N CYS A 233 11.75 40.60 -19.71
CA CYS A 233 13.03 39.91 -19.48
C CYS A 233 13.14 39.23 -18.09
N ASN A 234 12.02 38.83 -17.49
CA ASN A 234 12.01 38.14 -16.19
C ASN A 234 11.89 36.62 -16.36
N VAL A 235 12.53 35.89 -15.46
CA VAL A 235 12.20 34.49 -15.17
C VAL A 235 11.17 34.46 -14.05
N ILE A 236 10.03 33.82 -14.29
CA ILE A 236 8.93 33.69 -13.34
C ILE A 236 8.59 32.21 -13.25
N GLU A 237 9.06 31.54 -12.20
CA GLU A 237 8.95 30.09 -12.06
C GLU A 237 8.47 29.62 -10.69
N SER A 238 7.89 28.42 -10.63
CA SER A 238 7.53 27.75 -9.37
C SER A 238 6.65 28.54 -8.39
N ASN A 239 6.02 29.63 -8.83
CA ASN A 239 5.19 30.45 -7.96
C ASN A 239 3.77 29.88 -7.84
N ARG A 240 3.17 30.02 -6.66
CA ARG A 240 1.86 29.47 -6.32
C ARG A 240 0.85 30.52 -5.92
N ALA A 241 -0.39 30.40 -6.39
CA ALA A 241 -1.51 31.22 -5.91
C ALA A 241 -2.87 30.52 -6.04
N ALA A 242 -3.94 31.21 -5.66
CA ALA A 242 -5.29 30.80 -6.09
C ALA A 242 -5.50 31.06 -7.59
N LYS A 243 -4.95 32.15 -8.16
CA LYS A 243 -5.21 32.60 -9.55
C LYS A 243 -3.98 33.28 -10.16
N GLY A 244 -3.52 32.86 -11.35
CA GLY A 244 -2.33 33.45 -11.97
C GLY A 244 -1.10 33.18 -11.12
N GLY A 245 -0.69 31.91 -11.07
CA GLY A 245 0.50 31.46 -10.35
C GLY A 245 1.74 32.27 -10.75
N GLY A 246 2.00 32.41 -12.06
CA GLY A 246 3.04 33.29 -12.58
C GLY A 246 2.62 34.76 -12.53
N ILE A 247 1.63 35.13 -13.33
CA ILE A 247 1.12 36.52 -13.44
C ILE A 247 -0.42 36.57 -13.31
N LEU A 248 -0.90 37.44 -12.41
CA LEU A 248 -2.31 37.84 -12.31
C LEU A 248 -2.51 39.27 -12.85
N CYS A 249 -3.36 39.43 -13.86
CA CYS A 249 -3.82 40.71 -14.37
C CYS A 249 -5.31 40.92 -14.03
N LEU A 250 -5.62 41.84 -13.11
CA LEU A 250 -6.98 42.15 -12.70
C LEU A 250 -7.29 43.64 -12.82
N LYS A 251 -8.22 44.01 -13.71
CA LYS A 251 -8.60 45.42 -13.97
C LYS A 251 -7.40 46.32 -14.30
N SER A 252 -6.49 45.77 -15.11
CA SER A 252 -5.17 46.31 -15.42
C SER A 252 -4.81 46.11 -16.89
N ALA A 253 -3.77 46.80 -17.37
CA ALA A 253 -3.30 46.72 -18.75
C ALA A 253 -1.75 46.73 -18.82
N PRO A 254 -1.06 45.75 -18.21
CA PRO A 254 0.40 45.68 -18.27
C PRO A 254 0.90 45.23 -19.64
N VAL A 255 2.17 45.55 -19.91
CA VAL A 255 2.93 44.98 -21.03
C VAL A 255 3.77 43.82 -20.48
N ILE A 256 3.64 42.64 -21.08
CA ILE A 256 4.34 41.41 -20.71
C ILE A 256 5.16 40.99 -21.94
N ALA A 257 6.46 41.25 -21.92
CA ALA A 257 7.34 41.10 -23.08
C ALA A 257 8.59 40.26 -22.73
N ASN A 258 9.03 39.33 -23.58
CA ASN A 258 10.32 38.65 -23.36
C ASN A 258 10.46 38.00 -21.97
N ASN A 259 9.42 37.36 -21.42
CA ASN A 259 9.52 36.66 -20.15
C ASN A 259 9.53 35.14 -20.36
N THR A 260 10.18 34.40 -19.47
CA THR A 260 10.02 32.95 -19.36
C THR A 260 9.18 32.66 -18.12
N ILE A 261 7.95 32.17 -18.34
CA ILE A 261 6.95 31.89 -17.31
C ILE A 261 6.75 30.37 -17.29
N ALA A 262 7.54 29.69 -16.47
CA ALA A 262 7.61 28.23 -16.43
C ALA A 262 7.08 27.68 -15.11
N ALA A 263 6.46 26.48 -15.11
CA ALA A 263 6.23 25.74 -13.87
C ALA A 263 5.45 26.48 -12.76
N ASN A 264 4.59 27.46 -13.06
CA ASN A 264 3.79 28.14 -12.02
C ASN A 264 2.43 27.47 -11.79
N THR A 265 1.94 27.52 -10.56
CA THR A 265 0.74 26.81 -10.11
C THR A 265 -0.35 27.76 -9.64
N ALA A 266 -1.59 27.48 -10.07
CA ALA A 266 -2.78 28.04 -9.45
C ALA A 266 -3.89 27.01 -9.22
N THR A 267 -4.60 27.14 -8.09
CA THR A 267 -5.59 26.15 -7.60
C THR A 267 -7.02 26.36 -8.11
N ASP A 268 -7.42 27.62 -8.38
CA ASP A 268 -8.80 28.00 -8.71
C ASP A 268 -8.94 28.51 -10.16
N SER A 269 -7.83 28.98 -10.74
CA SER A 269 -7.73 29.55 -12.09
C SER A 269 -6.37 29.21 -12.70
N ASP A 270 -6.05 29.78 -13.86
CA ASP A 270 -4.93 29.40 -14.71
C ASP A 270 -3.56 29.71 -14.08
N GLY A 271 -2.61 28.77 -14.22
CA GLY A 271 -1.30 28.80 -13.54
C GLY A 271 -0.28 29.80 -14.08
N GLY A 272 -0.17 29.98 -15.39
CA GLY A 272 0.84 30.83 -16.03
C GLY A 272 0.45 32.30 -16.00
N ILE A 273 -0.52 32.70 -16.83
CA ILE A 273 -1.08 34.06 -16.86
C ILE A 273 -2.61 33.99 -16.74
N TYR A 274 -3.19 34.71 -15.78
CA TYR A 274 -4.64 34.84 -15.66
C TYR A 274 -5.10 36.31 -15.80
N CYS A 275 -6.03 36.55 -16.72
CA CYS A 275 -6.58 37.87 -17.02
C CYS A 275 -8.08 37.95 -16.65
N GLN A 276 -8.44 38.89 -15.78
CA GLN A 276 -9.83 39.17 -15.39
C GLN A 276 -10.14 40.67 -15.49
N ASP A 277 -11.13 41.03 -16.30
CA ASP A 277 -11.44 42.40 -16.72
C ASP A 277 -10.18 43.22 -17.11
N ALA A 278 -9.20 42.57 -17.75
CA ALA A 278 -7.88 43.11 -18.03
C ALA A 278 -7.51 42.99 -19.53
N SER A 279 -6.67 43.90 -20.01
CA SER A 279 -6.24 43.94 -21.42
C SER A 279 -4.71 44.07 -21.54
N PRO A 280 -3.94 43.06 -21.11
CA PRO A 280 -2.49 43.09 -21.26
C PRO A 280 -2.05 42.91 -22.71
N ALA A 281 -0.87 43.44 -23.03
CA ALA A 281 -0.16 43.13 -24.27
C ALA A 281 0.93 42.10 -23.98
N ILE A 282 0.79 40.88 -24.52
CA ILE A 282 1.63 39.72 -24.22
C ILE A 282 2.39 39.33 -25.49
N ALA A 283 3.71 39.45 -25.48
CA ALA A 283 4.55 39.09 -26.61
C ALA A 283 5.93 38.55 -26.24
N ASN A 284 6.58 37.90 -27.22
CA ASN A 284 7.93 37.33 -27.11
C ASN A 284 8.14 36.47 -25.85
N SER A 285 7.09 35.91 -25.25
CA SER A 285 7.17 35.24 -23.96
C SER A 285 6.95 33.74 -24.09
N ILE A 286 7.67 32.95 -23.29
CA ILE A 286 7.41 31.52 -23.12
C ILE A 286 6.49 31.34 -21.92
N ILE A 287 5.39 30.60 -22.09
CA ILE A 287 4.45 30.22 -21.03
C ILE A 287 4.31 28.70 -21.09
N ALA A 288 5.14 27.96 -20.33
CA ALA A 288 5.26 26.51 -20.47
C ALA A 288 5.23 25.75 -19.14
N PHE A 289 4.74 24.52 -19.15
CA PHE A 289 4.77 23.60 -17.99
C PHE A 289 4.09 24.12 -16.71
N ASN A 290 3.26 25.17 -16.79
CA ASN A 290 2.47 25.70 -15.68
C ASN A 290 1.22 24.81 -15.43
N SER A 291 0.53 24.95 -14.29
CA SER A 291 -0.73 24.22 -14.04
C SER A 291 -1.82 24.53 -15.08
N SER A 292 -1.74 25.70 -15.72
CA SER A 292 -2.41 26.03 -17.00
C SER A 292 -1.68 27.20 -17.67
N GLY A 293 -1.83 27.40 -18.98
CA GLY A 293 -1.14 28.46 -19.73
C GLY A 293 -1.76 29.84 -19.54
N ILE A 294 -2.42 30.36 -20.58
CA ILE A 294 -3.04 31.70 -20.61
C ILE A 294 -4.56 31.59 -20.46
N GLY A 295 -5.08 32.15 -19.37
CA GLY A 295 -6.49 32.15 -19.03
C GLY A 295 -7.15 33.52 -19.05
N VAL A 296 -8.38 33.57 -19.52
CA VAL A 296 -9.13 34.82 -19.70
C VAL A 296 -10.56 34.68 -19.19
N SER A 297 -11.02 35.68 -18.43
CA SER A 297 -12.41 35.79 -17.98
C SER A 297 -12.91 37.24 -17.94
N GLY A 298 -14.23 37.40 -17.77
CA GLY A 298 -14.89 38.70 -17.70
C GLY A 298 -14.85 39.45 -19.04
N SER A 299 -14.59 40.74 -18.98
CA SER A 299 -14.51 41.64 -20.15
C SER A 299 -13.11 41.75 -20.79
N SER A 300 -12.19 40.86 -20.39
CA SER A 300 -10.77 40.89 -20.77
C SER A 300 -10.54 40.72 -22.28
N THR A 301 -9.57 41.47 -22.81
CA THR A 301 -9.15 41.40 -24.22
C THR A 301 -7.62 41.50 -24.33
N PRO A 302 -6.86 40.45 -23.96
CA PRO A 302 -5.42 40.44 -24.13
C PRO A 302 -5.04 40.42 -25.62
N THR A 303 -3.89 41.02 -25.96
CA THR A 303 -3.28 40.87 -27.29
C THR A 303 -2.09 39.92 -27.21
N LEU A 304 -2.01 38.99 -28.17
CA LEU A 304 -1.10 37.83 -28.13
C LEU A 304 -0.35 37.72 -29.46
N ARG A 305 0.97 37.86 -29.45
CA ARG A 305 1.82 37.76 -30.63
C ARG A 305 3.21 37.23 -30.28
N TYR A 306 3.80 36.38 -31.12
CA TYR A 306 5.15 35.85 -30.90
C TYR A 306 5.37 35.20 -29.51
N ASN A 307 4.37 34.49 -28.97
CA ASN A 307 4.52 33.74 -27.71
C ASN A 307 4.67 32.24 -27.98
N CYS A 308 5.41 31.55 -27.11
CA CYS A 308 5.46 30.09 -27.09
C CYS A 308 4.66 29.57 -25.90
N VAL A 309 3.49 28.95 -26.13
CA VAL A 309 2.65 28.39 -25.07
C VAL A 309 2.55 26.88 -25.26
N TYR A 310 3.11 26.12 -24.33
CA TYR A 310 3.34 24.69 -24.51
C TYR A 310 3.32 23.89 -23.21
N GLY A 311 2.69 22.71 -23.26
CA GLY A 311 2.85 21.69 -22.22
C GLY A 311 2.27 22.09 -20.86
N ASN A 312 1.36 23.06 -20.81
CA ASN A 312 0.71 23.46 -19.56
C ASN A 312 -0.38 22.44 -19.18
N MET A 313 -0.41 22.03 -17.91
CA MET A 313 -1.03 20.78 -17.46
C MET A 313 -2.53 20.65 -17.76
N ALA A 314 -3.35 21.64 -17.40
CA ALA A 314 -4.79 21.61 -17.65
C ALA A 314 -5.14 21.98 -19.11
N HIS A 315 -4.52 23.05 -19.61
CA HIS A 315 -4.72 23.59 -20.96
C HIS A 315 -3.72 24.73 -21.23
N ASP A 316 -3.32 24.93 -22.48
CA ASP A 316 -2.49 26.07 -22.90
C ASP A 316 -3.28 27.39 -22.98
N TYR A 317 -4.57 27.34 -23.35
CA TYR A 317 -5.42 28.52 -23.48
C TYR A 317 -6.85 28.28 -22.95
N ARG A 318 -7.40 29.22 -22.18
CA ARG A 318 -8.80 29.19 -21.69
C ARG A 318 -9.47 30.55 -21.84
N GLY A 319 -10.73 30.55 -22.28
CA GLY A 319 -11.50 31.78 -22.53
C GLY A 319 -11.10 32.53 -23.82
N LEU A 320 -10.26 31.92 -24.65
CA LEU A 320 -9.75 32.44 -25.92
C LEU A 320 -9.90 31.38 -27.01
N THR A 321 -9.89 31.81 -28.28
CA THR A 321 -9.53 30.91 -29.39
C THR A 321 -8.01 30.80 -29.42
N SER A 322 -7.48 29.59 -29.60
CA SER A 322 -6.01 29.38 -29.66
C SER A 322 -5.40 30.22 -30.80
N PRO A 323 -4.38 31.06 -30.52
CA PRO A 323 -3.72 31.89 -31.53
C PRO A 323 -2.57 31.17 -32.24
N VAL A 324 -2.34 29.88 -31.98
CA VAL A 324 -1.19 29.13 -32.54
C VAL A 324 -1.21 29.18 -34.06
N GLY A 325 -0.09 29.57 -34.66
CA GLY A 325 0.06 29.80 -36.10
C GLY A 325 -0.40 31.19 -36.58
N THR A 326 -0.90 32.06 -35.70
CA THR A 326 -1.27 33.45 -36.00
C THR A 326 -0.39 34.44 -35.24
N ASP A 327 -0.06 35.57 -35.86
CA ASP A 327 0.78 36.64 -35.31
C ASP A 327 2.07 36.15 -34.61
N GLY A 328 2.68 35.10 -35.16
CA GLY A 328 3.93 34.50 -34.67
C GLY A 328 3.79 33.61 -33.43
N ASN A 329 2.60 33.40 -32.87
CA ASN A 329 2.43 32.52 -31.71
C ASN A 329 2.63 31.04 -32.09
N ILE A 330 3.34 30.29 -31.25
CA ILE A 330 3.69 28.88 -31.44
C ILE A 330 3.31 28.04 -30.21
N SER A 331 3.18 26.72 -30.43
CA SER A 331 3.07 25.73 -29.36
C SER A 331 3.98 24.56 -29.73
N ALA A 332 5.16 24.55 -29.13
CA ALA A 332 6.21 23.56 -29.30
C ALA A 332 7.11 23.59 -28.05
N ASP A 333 7.82 22.50 -27.78
CA ASP A 333 8.76 22.42 -26.65
C ASP A 333 9.80 23.55 -26.75
N PRO A 334 9.88 24.48 -25.78
CA PRO A 334 10.89 25.54 -25.78
C PRO A 334 12.32 25.01 -25.62
N LYS A 335 12.51 23.73 -25.27
CA LYS A 335 13.81 23.06 -25.15
C LYS A 335 14.76 23.80 -24.21
N PHE A 336 14.33 23.97 -22.96
CA PHE A 336 15.18 24.48 -21.90
C PHE A 336 16.40 23.58 -21.66
N ALA A 337 17.50 24.17 -21.18
CA ALA A 337 18.73 23.48 -20.79
C ALA A 337 18.44 22.43 -19.69
N SER A 338 17.76 22.81 -18.61
CA SER A 338 17.07 21.87 -17.72
C SER A 338 15.93 22.49 -16.91
N LEU A 339 14.69 22.19 -17.32
CA LEU A 339 13.48 22.47 -16.53
C LEU A 339 13.54 21.87 -15.12
N VAL A 340 14.15 20.69 -14.97
CA VAL A 340 14.25 19.98 -13.68
C VAL A 340 15.14 20.74 -12.68
N HIS A 341 16.01 21.62 -13.15
CA HIS A 341 17.04 22.31 -12.36
C HIS A 341 16.82 23.83 -12.26
N GLY A 342 15.69 24.35 -12.76
CA GLY A 342 15.44 25.79 -12.90
C GLY A 342 16.27 26.47 -14.00
N ASP A 343 16.98 25.68 -14.83
CA ASP A 343 17.83 26.20 -15.91
C ASP A 343 17.00 26.38 -17.19
N LEU A 344 16.45 27.59 -17.31
CA LEU A 344 15.49 27.98 -18.33
C LEU A 344 16.13 28.70 -19.54
N HIS A 345 17.45 28.62 -19.69
CA HIS A 345 18.12 29.00 -20.94
C HIS A 345 17.68 28.08 -22.09
N LEU A 346 17.67 28.60 -23.31
CA LEU A 346 17.38 27.86 -24.52
C LEU A 346 18.60 27.03 -24.93
N LYS A 347 18.38 25.81 -25.44
CA LYS A 347 19.46 24.98 -26.01
C LYS A 347 19.37 24.89 -27.54
N PRO A 348 20.45 24.49 -28.23
CA PRO A 348 20.50 24.40 -29.69
C PRO A 348 19.28 23.69 -30.30
N GLY A 349 18.65 24.36 -31.27
CA GLY A 349 17.46 23.84 -31.95
C GLY A 349 16.15 23.98 -31.17
N SER A 350 16.10 24.85 -30.15
CA SER A 350 14.84 25.39 -29.62
C SER A 350 14.03 26.09 -30.73
N PRO A 351 12.69 25.95 -30.75
CA PRO A 351 11.82 26.67 -31.68
C PRO A 351 11.63 28.15 -31.31
N CYS A 352 12.18 28.61 -30.18
CA CYS A 352 12.05 29.98 -29.69
C CYS A 352 13.16 30.93 -30.16
N ILE A 353 14.24 30.39 -30.75
CA ILE A 353 15.42 31.14 -31.21
C ILE A 353 15.12 31.86 -32.54
N ASP A 354 15.54 33.13 -32.68
CA ASP A 354 15.50 33.95 -33.91
C ASP A 354 14.09 34.22 -34.49
N VAL A 355 13.03 34.06 -33.68
CA VAL A 355 11.63 34.09 -34.15
C VAL A 355 10.72 35.16 -33.54
N GLY A 356 11.17 35.94 -32.56
CA GLY A 356 10.37 36.99 -31.90
C GLY A 356 10.17 38.27 -32.73
N ASP A 357 9.55 39.27 -32.10
CA ASP A 357 9.35 40.61 -32.64
C ASP A 357 10.26 41.66 -31.98
N ASP A 358 11.22 42.17 -32.74
CA ASP A 358 12.16 43.22 -32.30
C ASP A 358 11.45 44.50 -31.87
N ALA A 359 10.24 44.79 -32.38
CA ALA A 359 9.57 46.07 -32.18
C ALA A 359 9.03 46.28 -30.75
N ILE A 360 9.02 45.25 -29.88
CA ILE A 360 8.69 45.40 -28.46
C ILE A 360 9.93 45.63 -27.57
N VAL A 361 11.13 45.33 -28.06
CA VAL A 361 12.38 45.43 -27.29
C VAL A 361 12.70 46.91 -27.04
N GLN A 362 12.87 47.29 -25.79
CA GLN A 362 13.23 48.67 -25.43
C GLN A 362 14.75 48.84 -25.28
N PRO A 363 15.31 50.02 -25.59
CA PRO A 363 16.74 50.28 -25.41
C PRO A 363 17.20 50.06 -23.96
N GLY A 364 18.21 49.22 -23.78
CA GLY A 364 18.77 48.89 -22.47
C GLY A 364 18.08 47.71 -21.76
N TRP A 365 17.13 47.04 -22.39
CA TRP A 365 16.75 45.68 -21.95
C TRP A 365 17.87 44.70 -22.26
N THR A 366 18.16 43.85 -21.30
CA THR A 366 19.07 42.71 -21.42
C THR A 366 18.31 41.41 -21.16
N ASP A 367 18.88 40.29 -21.60
CA ASP A 367 18.41 38.96 -21.22
C ASP A 367 18.79 38.62 -19.75
N ILE A 368 18.54 37.36 -19.38
CA ILE A 368 18.90 36.75 -18.10
C ILE A 368 20.42 36.79 -17.79
N ASP A 369 21.26 36.75 -18.82
CA ASP A 369 22.74 36.78 -18.73
C ASP A 369 23.30 38.21 -18.73
N GLY A 370 22.45 39.23 -18.87
CA GLY A 370 22.86 40.63 -19.00
C GLY A 370 23.35 41.02 -20.41
N GLN A 371 23.17 40.16 -21.42
CA GLN A 371 23.50 40.45 -22.81
C GLN A 371 22.38 41.24 -23.51
N ALA A 372 22.66 41.76 -24.71
CA ALA A 372 21.70 42.58 -25.45
C ALA A 372 20.63 41.71 -26.11
N ARG A 373 19.34 42.06 -25.90
CA ARG A 373 18.13 41.37 -26.42
C ARG A 373 17.98 41.23 -27.95
N ILE A 374 19.01 41.51 -28.74
CA ILE A 374 19.05 41.20 -30.18
C ILE A 374 20.50 40.82 -30.50
N HIS A 375 20.82 39.54 -30.40
CA HIS A 375 22.15 39.01 -30.73
C HIS A 375 22.17 38.30 -32.09
N GLY A 376 21.04 37.66 -32.46
CA GLY A 376 20.85 36.96 -33.73
C GLY A 376 20.35 37.85 -34.89
N THR A 377 19.51 37.25 -35.73
CA THR A 377 18.77 37.94 -36.79
C THR A 377 17.52 38.65 -36.31
N ARG A 378 16.92 38.18 -35.20
CA ARG A 378 15.81 38.79 -34.43
C ARG A 378 15.92 38.38 -32.96
N VAL A 379 15.21 39.11 -32.10
CA VAL A 379 15.02 38.73 -30.69
C VAL A 379 14.40 37.34 -30.53
N ASP A 380 14.84 36.60 -29.51
CA ASP A 380 14.28 35.32 -29.11
C ASP A 380 12.93 35.46 -28.38
N ILE A 381 12.12 34.40 -28.42
CA ILE A 381 10.94 34.27 -27.56
C ILE A 381 11.42 33.72 -26.20
N GLY A 382 11.29 34.51 -25.13
CA GLY A 382 11.70 34.16 -23.77
C GLY A 382 12.49 35.27 -23.07
N ALA A 383 12.92 34.99 -21.84
CA ALA A 383 13.84 35.84 -21.06
C ALA A 383 15.32 35.65 -21.42
N ASP A 384 15.65 34.53 -22.06
CA ASP A 384 16.97 34.24 -22.65
C ASP A 384 17.06 34.77 -24.10
N GLU A 385 18.28 35.03 -24.58
CA GLU A 385 18.62 35.40 -25.95
C GLU A 385 19.83 34.54 -26.36
N PHE A 386 19.58 33.47 -27.10
CA PHE A 386 20.55 32.40 -27.30
C PHE A 386 21.77 32.86 -28.13
N ASP A 387 22.90 33.05 -27.45
CA ASP A 387 24.16 33.51 -28.06
C ASP A 387 24.99 32.39 -28.71
N GLY A 388 24.58 31.12 -28.53
CA GLY A 388 25.34 29.93 -28.91
C GLY A 388 25.92 29.14 -27.72
N THR A 389 25.86 29.69 -26.50
CA THR A 389 26.32 29.06 -25.26
C THR A 389 25.46 27.84 -24.96
N VAL A 390 26.10 26.67 -24.85
CA VAL A 390 25.42 25.45 -24.44
C VAL A 390 25.47 25.35 -22.93
N TRP A 391 24.45 25.91 -22.28
CA TRP A 391 24.22 25.75 -20.86
C TRP A 391 24.11 24.26 -20.51
N GLN A 392 25.04 23.81 -19.66
CA GLN A 392 24.98 22.53 -18.99
C GLN A 392 24.51 22.81 -17.56
N PRO A 393 23.60 21.99 -17.00
CA PRO A 393 23.20 22.19 -15.62
C PRO A 393 24.43 22.09 -14.72
N GLY A 394 24.54 23.03 -13.78
CA GLY A 394 25.69 23.15 -12.89
C GLY A 394 25.95 21.88 -12.06
N PRO A 395 27.15 21.77 -11.45
CA PRO A 395 27.51 20.59 -10.66
C PRO A 395 26.48 20.34 -9.56
N ARG A 396 25.89 19.13 -9.57
CA ARG A 396 24.91 18.68 -8.57
C ARG A 396 25.44 18.90 -7.16
N VAL A 397 24.67 19.62 -6.33
CA VAL A 397 24.96 19.70 -4.90
C VAL A 397 24.53 18.38 -4.26
N ILE A 398 25.49 17.54 -3.87
CA ILE A 398 25.21 16.28 -3.18
C ILE A 398 25.28 16.54 -1.67
N VAL A 399 24.17 16.33 -0.97
CA VAL A 399 24.09 16.39 0.50
C VAL A 399 23.83 15.00 1.05
N ARG A 400 24.76 14.51 1.86
CA ARG A 400 24.72 13.17 2.47
C ARG A 400 24.05 13.20 3.83
N VAL A 401 23.20 12.21 4.08
CA VAL A 401 22.40 12.03 5.29
C VAL A 401 22.64 10.64 5.87
N SER A 402 22.86 10.55 7.18
CA SER A 402 23.19 9.33 7.92
C SER A 402 22.44 9.31 9.26
N PRO A 403 21.92 8.17 9.74
CA PRO A 403 21.25 8.14 11.05
C PRO A 403 22.23 8.42 12.21
N GLU A 404 23.54 8.32 11.98
CA GLU A 404 24.60 8.71 12.92
C GLU A 404 25.11 10.16 12.75
N GLY A 405 24.56 10.94 11.81
CA GLY A 405 25.03 12.29 11.48
C GLY A 405 24.62 13.40 12.47
N ASP A 406 24.94 14.65 12.13
CA ASP A 406 24.50 15.86 12.86
C ASP A 406 23.95 16.89 11.85
N ASP A 407 22.76 17.43 12.10
CA ASP A 407 22.11 18.42 11.24
C ASP A 407 22.89 19.74 11.13
N ALA A 408 23.81 20.01 12.07
CA ALA A 408 24.74 21.13 12.05
C ALA A 408 25.89 20.97 11.03
N ASN A 409 26.16 19.77 10.53
CA ASN A 409 27.18 19.52 9.50
C ASN A 409 26.73 20.06 8.12
N ASP A 410 27.66 20.26 7.18
CA ASP A 410 27.31 20.74 5.83
C ASP A 410 26.72 19.65 4.92
N GLY A 411 26.96 18.36 5.20
CA GLY A 411 26.51 17.24 4.37
C GLY A 411 27.39 16.94 3.16
N SER A 412 28.54 17.61 3.00
CA SER A 412 29.41 17.48 1.81
C SER A 412 30.07 16.10 1.65
N SER A 413 30.18 15.34 2.74
CA SER A 413 30.83 14.02 2.80
C SER A 413 30.08 13.08 3.75
N TRP A 414 30.37 11.78 3.71
CA TRP A 414 29.75 10.80 4.62
C TRP A 414 30.19 10.98 6.09
N GLU A 415 31.41 11.47 6.34
CA GLU A 415 31.87 11.84 7.70
C GLU A 415 31.20 13.14 8.18
N GLY A 416 31.01 14.11 7.28
CA GLY A 416 30.26 15.34 7.52
C GLY A 416 28.76 15.22 7.23
N ALA A 417 28.17 14.03 7.33
CA ALA A 417 26.77 13.81 6.97
C ALA A 417 25.80 14.51 7.94
N LYS A 418 24.66 14.96 7.40
CA LYS A 418 23.51 15.42 8.18
C LYS A 418 22.77 14.24 8.82
N ARG A 419 21.94 14.51 9.82
CA ARG A 419 21.23 13.46 10.57
C ARG A 419 19.84 13.15 10.02
N THR A 420 19.10 14.17 9.62
CA THR A 420 17.72 14.09 9.14
C THR A 420 17.63 14.34 7.64
N VAL A 421 16.72 13.65 6.98
CA VAL A 421 16.46 13.80 5.54
C VAL A 421 15.90 15.20 5.26
N GLN A 422 15.05 15.74 6.13
CA GLN A 422 14.58 17.12 5.99
C GLN A 422 15.72 18.15 6.05
N ALA A 423 16.69 18.03 6.97
CA ALA A 423 17.85 18.93 6.98
C ALA A 423 18.73 18.77 5.73
N GLY A 424 18.72 17.58 5.11
CA GLY A 424 19.31 17.34 3.79
C GLY A 424 18.63 18.17 2.69
N ILE A 425 17.30 18.00 2.55
CA ILE A 425 16.46 18.75 1.60
C ILE A 425 16.60 20.26 1.79
N ASP A 426 16.65 20.72 3.04
CA ASP A 426 16.74 22.13 3.39
C ASP A 426 18.09 22.77 3.01
N ALA A 427 19.17 21.98 2.92
CA ALA A 427 20.50 22.47 2.54
C ALA A 427 20.75 22.50 1.02
N VAL A 428 19.99 21.73 0.23
CA VAL A 428 19.98 21.84 -1.25
C VAL A 428 18.89 22.80 -1.75
N ALA A 429 17.97 23.25 -0.90
CA ALA A 429 16.86 24.12 -1.29
C ALA A 429 17.28 25.38 -2.06
N GLY A 430 16.60 25.68 -3.18
CA GLY A 430 16.94 26.79 -4.06
C GLY A 430 18.21 26.57 -4.88
N ARG A 431 18.70 25.33 -4.93
CA ARG A 431 19.77 24.85 -5.81
C ARG A 431 19.35 23.50 -6.38
N TYR A 432 19.94 23.11 -7.49
CA TYR A 432 19.82 21.73 -7.96
C TYR A 432 20.70 20.81 -7.11
N GLY A 433 20.09 19.82 -6.45
CA GLY A 433 20.83 18.92 -5.58
C GLY A 433 20.14 17.60 -5.27
N ASP A 434 20.98 16.60 -4.99
CA ASP A 434 20.56 15.26 -4.60
C ASP A 434 20.85 15.06 -3.10
N VAL A 435 19.87 14.57 -2.36
CA VAL A 435 19.99 14.17 -0.95
C VAL A 435 20.22 12.67 -0.91
N TRP A 436 21.46 12.25 -0.64
CA TRP A 436 21.85 10.83 -0.57
C TRP A 436 21.69 10.33 0.86
N VAL A 437 20.85 9.32 1.05
CA VAL A 437 20.44 8.84 2.37
C VAL A 437 20.96 7.43 2.59
N LYS A 438 21.78 7.28 3.63
CA LYS A 438 22.34 6.00 4.06
C LYS A 438 21.23 5.02 4.49
N ALA A 439 21.49 3.72 4.45
CA ALA A 439 20.66 2.69 5.06
C ALA A 439 20.43 2.98 6.55
N GLY A 440 19.20 2.75 7.00
CA GLY A 440 18.78 3.11 8.36
C GLY A 440 17.29 3.45 8.44
N VAL A 441 16.81 3.67 9.67
CA VAL A 441 15.40 4.00 9.94
C VAL A 441 15.27 5.45 10.40
N TYR A 442 14.66 6.27 9.55
CA TYR A 442 14.42 7.70 9.73
C TYR A 442 12.97 7.91 10.15
N ARG A 443 12.76 8.31 11.41
CA ARG A 443 11.45 8.62 11.98
C ARG A 443 11.15 10.09 11.78
N GLU A 444 10.74 10.43 10.57
CA GLU A 444 10.44 11.79 10.15
C GLU A 444 9.38 11.81 9.05
N ARG A 445 8.81 12.99 8.82
CA ARG A 445 7.93 13.26 7.68
C ARG A 445 8.52 14.39 6.89
N ILE A 446 8.78 14.14 5.62
CA ILE A 446 9.53 15.07 4.78
C ILE A 446 8.60 15.87 3.86
N VAL A 447 8.97 17.13 3.64
CA VAL A 447 8.39 18.01 2.63
C VAL A 447 9.45 18.21 1.55
N LEU A 448 9.17 17.68 0.37
CA LEU A 448 10.01 17.82 -0.81
C LEU A 448 9.94 19.25 -1.36
N ARG A 449 11.00 19.67 -2.04
CA ARG A 449 11.15 20.98 -2.67
C ARG A 449 11.45 20.80 -4.15
N SER A 450 11.10 21.79 -4.98
CA SER A 450 11.44 21.77 -6.42
C SER A 450 12.96 21.69 -6.62
N ALA A 451 13.38 21.03 -7.69
CA ALA A 451 14.77 20.73 -8.05
C ALA A 451 15.57 19.87 -7.04
N VAL A 452 14.89 19.16 -6.13
CA VAL A 452 15.52 18.24 -5.17
C VAL A 452 15.16 16.79 -5.48
N SER A 453 16.19 15.95 -5.64
CA SER A 453 16.04 14.48 -5.63
C SER A 453 16.42 13.94 -4.26
N VAL A 454 15.63 13.02 -3.70
CA VAL A 454 15.96 12.33 -2.45
C VAL A 454 16.13 10.85 -2.78
N VAL A 455 17.31 10.29 -2.48
CA VAL A 455 17.73 8.96 -2.96
C VAL A 455 18.27 8.13 -1.79
N GLY A 456 17.63 6.98 -1.54
CA GLY A 456 18.05 5.95 -0.59
C GLY A 456 18.78 4.79 -1.28
N GLY A 457 19.30 3.85 -0.47
CA GLY A 457 20.04 2.67 -0.93
C GLY A 457 21.56 2.72 -0.76
N PHE A 458 22.09 3.68 0.01
CA PHE A 458 23.53 3.85 0.22
C PHE A 458 24.03 3.17 1.50
N ALA A 459 25.16 2.46 1.46
CA ALA A 459 25.88 1.94 2.61
C ALA A 459 26.63 3.04 3.39
N GLY A 460 26.89 4.20 2.76
CA GLY A 460 27.55 5.36 3.38
C GLY A 460 29.05 5.44 3.10
N ASN A 461 29.48 4.93 1.95
CA ASN A 461 30.87 4.93 1.46
C ASN A 461 30.98 5.20 -0.05
N GLU A 462 29.88 5.52 -0.71
CA GLU A 462 29.76 5.71 -2.16
C GLU A 462 30.09 7.14 -2.64
N ASP A 463 30.61 7.21 -3.87
CA ASP A 463 30.98 8.44 -4.55
C ASP A 463 30.14 8.72 -5.81
N GLU A 464 29.44 7.71 -6.37
CA GLU A 464 28.50 7.86 -7.50
C GLU A 464 27.10 7.26 -7.20
N THR A 465 26.02 7.80 -7.79
CA THR A 465 24.65 7.28 -7.57
C THR A 465 24.45 5.85 -8.08
N GLY A 466 25.30 5.39 -9.01
CA GLY A 466 25.28 4.03 -9.55
C GLY A 466 25.89 2.98 -8.62
N ASP A 467 26.61 3.39 -7.57
CA ASP A 467 27.20 2.48 -6.59
C ASP A 467 26.17 1.96 -5.57
N ARG A 468 24.97 2.55 -5.53
CA ARG A 468 23.93 2.22 -4.54
C ARG A 468 23.34 0.82 -4.78
N ASP A 469 22.96 0.15 -3.70
CA ASP A 469 22.17 -1.08 -3.73
C ASP A 469 20.96 -0.92 -2.81
N CYS A 470 19.83 -0.48 -3.37
CA CYS A 470 18.59 -0.28 -2.62
C CYS A 470 17.93 -1.60 -2.14
N ARG A 471 18.41 -2.77 -2.59
CA ARG A 471 17.93 -4.08 -2.15
C ARG A 471 18.68 -4.55 -0.90
N ALA A 472 20.00 -4.32 -0.85
CA ALA A 472 20.84 -4.65 0.30
C ALA A 472 20.85 -3.56 1.40
N ASN A 473 20.82 -2.28 1.02
CA ASN A 473 21.01 -1.13 1.90
C ASN A 473 19.67 -0.43 2.18
N GLU A 474 18.76 -1.08 2.89
CA GLU A 474 17.40 -0.54 3.08
C GLU A 474 17.38 0.80 3.85
N THR A 475 16.81 1.83 3.21
CA THR A 475 16.54 3.15 3.80
C THR A 475 15.04 3.28 4.08
N VAL A 476 14.65 3.44 5.35
CA VAL A 476 13.25 3.49 5.78
C VAL A 476 12.86 4.89 6.22
N LEU A 477 11.78 5.44 5.65
CA LEU A 477 11.06 6.61 6.17
C LEU A 477 9.79 6.11 6.90
N ASP A 478 9.73 6.36 8.22
CA ASP A 478 8.66 5.91 9.11
C ASP A 478 7.85 7.11 9.63
N GLY A 479 6.59 7.21 9.21
CA GLY A 479 5.67 8.29 9.59
C GLY A 479 5.15 8.25 11.03
N GLU A 480 5.47 7.19 11.79
CA GLU A 480 5.03 6.98 13.18
C GLU A 480 3.50 7.01 13.40
N GLN A 481 2.73 6.48 12.43
CA GLN A 481 1.27 6.40 12.45
C GLN A 481 0.57 7.77 12.51
N MET A 482 1.19 8.81 11.95
CA MET A 482 0.66 10.18 11.87
C MET A 482 1.04 10.85 10.54
N GLY A 483 0.12 11.55 9.89
CA GLY A 483 0.38 12.39 8.71
C GLY A 483 0.86 11.63 7.47
N SER A 484 1.11 12.37 6.39
CA SER A 484 1.77 11.83 5.18
C SER A 484 3.27 11.65 5.45
N VAL A 485 3.87 10.51 5.09
CA VAL A 485 5.32 10.30 5.28
C VAL A 485 6.12 11.26 4.39
N VAL A 486 5.66 11.44 3.15
CA VAL A 486 6.28 12.30 2.13
C VAL A 486 5.23 13.25 1.59
N THR A 487 5.51 14.55 1.60
CA THR A 487 4.64 15.59 1.03
C THR A 487 5.36 16.32 -0.09
N ALA A 488 4.75 16.36 -1.26
CA ALA A 488 5.13 17.20 -2.39
C ALA A 488 3.93 18.08 -2.76
N ASP A 489 4.08 19.39 -2.61
CA ASP A 489 2.96 20.33 -2.74
C ASP A 489 3.41 21.60 -3.48
N GLY A 490 3.25 21.61 -4.80
CA GLY A 490 3.92 22.54 -5.72
C GLY A 490 5.34 22.13 -6.13
N VAL A 491 5.71 20.84 -6.02
CA VAL A 491 7.02 20.32 -6.46
C VAL A 491 6.95 20.00 -7.94
N LEU A 492 7.54 20.86 -8.76
CA LEU A 492 7.35 20.82 -10.22
C LEU A 492 8.41 20.00 -10.96
N ALA A 493 9.50 19.70 -10.26
CA ALA A 493 10.48 18.72 -10.63
C ALA A 493 11.22 18.26 -9.37
N GLY A 494 11.53 16.98 -9.30
CA GLY A 494 12.15 16.35 -8.13
C GLY A 494 11.85 14.87 -8.14
N ALA A 495 12.54 14.12 -7.28
CA ALA A 495 12.37 12.67 -7.21
C ALA A 495 12.42 12.16 -5.76
N ILE A 496 11.76 11.04 -5.52
CA ILE A 496 12.02 10.18 -4.36
C ILE A 496 12.24 8.74 -4.85
N SER A 497 13.40 8.16 -4.48
CA SER A 497 13.75 6.81 -4.91
C SER A 497 14.57 6.00 -3.91
N GLY A 498 14.34 4.68 -3.86
CA GLY A 498 15.08 3.74 -3.03
C GLY A 498 14.66 3.73 -1.56
N PHE A 499 13.43 4.14 -1.23
CA PHE A 499 12.92 4.17 0.15
C PHE A 499 11.87 3.09 0.42
N THR A 500 11.89 2.55 1.64
CA THR A 500 10.72 1.95 2.28
C THR A 500 9.94 3.06 3.00
N ILE A 501 8.75 3.40 2.49
CA ILE A 501 7.89 4.49 2.97
C ILE A 501 6.71 3.88 3.73
N THR A 502 6.68 4.01 5.05
CA THR A 502 5.78 3.24 5.93
C THR A 502 5.14 4.02 7.06
N ASN A 503 4.03 3.48 7.58
CA ASN A 503 3.30 3.97 8.76
C ASN A 503 2.80 5.42 8.67
N GLY A 504 2.52 5.94 7.48
CA GLY A 504 1.76 7.19 7.34
C GLY A 504 0.29 7.01 7.74
N ASN A 505 -0.35 8.08 8.24
CA ASN A 505 -1.76 8.10 8.60
C ASN A 505 -2.35 9.50 8.35
N ALA A 506 -2.83 9.73 7.14
CA ALA A 506 -3.23 11.04 6.63
C ALA A 506 -4.73 11.12 6.29
N ALA A 507 -5.19 12.30 5.86
CA ALA A 507 -6.44 12.40 5.10
C ALA A 507 -6.19 12.09 3.61
N GLU A 508 -5.17 12.72 3.02
CA GLU A 508 -4.75 12.56 1.63
C GLU A 508 -3.32 12.03 1.61
N GLY A 509 -3.06 10.88 0.99
CA GLY A 509 -1.70 10.36 0.76
C GLY A 509 -1.02 9.91 2.04
N GLY A 510 -1.29 8.69 2.50
CA GLY A 510 -0.67 8.15 3.71
C GLY A 510 0.85 8.04 3.54
N GLY A 511 1.32 7.34 2.51
CA GLY A 511 2.75 7.25 2.19
C GLY A 511 3.24 8.53 1.53
N VAL A 512 2.77 8.80 0.31
CA VAL A 512 3.13 9.98 -0.48
C VAL A 512 1.89 10.81 -0.79
N CYS A 513 1.91 12.08 -0.42
CA CYS A 513 0.90 13.07 -0.81
C CYS A 513 1.51 14.04 -1.84
N CYS A 514 1.00 14.00 -3.07
CA CYS A 514 1.46 14.79 -4.21
C CYS A 514 0.32 15.72 -4.67
N ARG A 515 0.50 17.03 -4.53
CA ARG A 515 -0.50 18.04 -4.93
C ARG A 515 0.14 19.10 -5.81
N ASP A 516 -0.54 19.50 -6.88
CA ASP A 516 -0.08 20.53 -7.82
C ASP A 516 1.39 20.33 -8.29
N SER A 517 1.80 19.09 -8.50
CA SER A 517 3.21 18.67 -8.61
C SER A 517 3.49 17.74 -9.80
N ALA A 518 4.75 17.62 -10.21
CA ALA A 518 5.23 16.64 -11.18
C ALA A 518 6.42 15.85 -10.58
N LEU A 519 6.16 15.21 -9.44
CA LEU A 519 7.15 14.40 -8.72
C LEU A 519 7.38 13.06 -9.42
N ALA A 520 8.65 12.67 -9.56
CA ALA A 520 9.01 11.28 -9.87
C ALA A 520 9.02 10.44 -8.59
N ILE A 521 8.16 9.43 -8.51
CA ILE A 521 8.09 8.47 -7.42
C ILE A 521 8.59 7.15 -8.01
N ALA A 522 9.85 6.79 -7.75
CA ALA A 522 10.53 5.71 -8.45
C ALA A 522 11.22 4.70 -7.51
N ASP A 523 11.20 3.40 -7.77
CA ASP A 523 12.00 2.41 -7.03
C ASP A 523 11.75 2.37 -5.49
N ASN A 524 10.52 2.66 -5.02
CA ASN A 524 10.18 2.67 -3.59
C ASN A 524 9.31 1.48 -3.17
N LYS A 525 9.43 1.05 -1.91
CA LYS A 525 8.46 0.16 -1.25
C LYS A 525 7.50 1.02 -0.42
N ILE A 526 6.26 1.20 -0.88
CA ILE A 526 5.27 2.06 -0.20
C ILE A 526 4.25 1.15 0.48
N LEU A 527 4.32 1.04 1.81
CA LEU A 527 3.57 0.01 2.55
C LEU A 527 2.99 0.44 3.90
N LYS A 528 1.90 -0.20 4.33
CA LYS A 528 1.24 0.03 5.63
C LYS A 528 0.78 1.46 5.91
N ASN A 529 0.57 2.25 4.86
CA ASN A 529 0.12 3.62 5.00
C ASN A 529 -1.41 3.68 4.99
N ILE A 530 -1.97 4.58 5.79
CA ILE A 530 -3.40 4.75 6.00
C ILE A 530 -3.82 6.15 5.52
N ALA A 531 -4.92 6.24 4.78
CA ALA A 531 -5.51 7.51 4.36
C ALA A 531 -7.05 7.49 4.37
N SER A 532 -7.69 8.64 4.08
CA SER A 532 -9.04 8.65 3.49
C SER A 532 -8.92 8.41 1.98
N ASP A 533 -8.11 9.22 1.29
CA ASP A 533 -7.83 9.07 -0.14
C ASP A 533 -6.34 8.74 -0.37
N GLY A 534 -6.05 7.67 -1.10
CA GLY A 534 -4.67 7.32 -1.48
C GLY A 534 -3.85 6.80 -0.31
N GLY A 535 -4.06 5.55 0.08
CA GLY A 535 -3.37 4.95 1.23
C GLY A 535 -1.85 4.99 1.05
N GLY A 536 -1.36 4.38 -0.04
CA GLY A 536 0.06 4.45 -0.42
C GLY A 536 0.42 5.80 -1.05
N VAL A 537 -0.19 6.14 -2.18
CA VAL A 537 0.08 7.37 -2.95
C VAL A 537 -1.22 8.11 -3.24
N TYR A 538 -1.23 9.42 -3.00
CA TYR A 538 -2.26 10.35 -3.46
C TYR A 538 -1.67 11.35 -4.42
N CYS A 539 -2.30 11.55 -5.56
CA CYS A 539 -1.97 12.62 -6.51
C CYS A 539 -3.20 13.47 -6.80
N ARG A 540 -3.07 14.80 -6.73
CA ARG A 540 -4.10 15.75 -7.14
C ARG A 540 -3.54 16.88 -8.00
N TYR A 541 -4.22 17.20 -9.10
CA TYR A 541 -3.77 18.21 -10.08
C TYR A 541 -2.27 18.05 -10.40
N SER A 542 -1.85 16.80 -10.62
CA SER A 542 -0.43 16.45 -10.70
C SER A 542 -0.14 15.65 -11.97
N ALA A 543 1.09 15.79 -12.44
CA ALA A 543 1.68 14.98 -13.51
C ALA A 543 2.79 14.09 -12.92
N ALA A 544 2.45 13.36 -11.85
CA ALA A 544 3.37 12.47 -11.18
C ALA A 544 3.72 11.27 -12.08
N ALA A 545 5.01 10.95 -12.15
CA ALA A 545 5.52 9.75 -12.79
C ALA A 545 5.77 8.70 -11.69
N ILE A 546 4.91 7.70 -11.63
CA ILE A 546 4.95 6.64 -10.61
C ILE A 546 5.53 5.40 -11.29
N SER A 547 6.79 5.07 -11.03
CA SER A 547 7.50 3.99 -11.73
C SER A 547 8.22 2.99 -10.82
N ARG A 548 8.22 1.69 -11.15
CA ARG A 548 8.97 0.65 -10.42
C ARG A 548 8.77 0.65 -8.88
N ASN A 549 7.59 1.03 -8.41
CA ASN A 549 7.29 0.98 -6.97
C ASN A 549 6.59 -0.34 -6.60
N ALA A 550 6.94 -0.89 -5.45
CA ALA A 550 6.17 -1.92 -4.76
C ALA A 550 5.19 -1.23 -3.79
N VAL A 551 3.94 -1.06 -4.20
CA VAL A 551 2.89 -0.42 -3.39
C VAL A 551 2.02 -1.51 -2.77
N SER A 552 2.16 -1.77 -1.47
CA SER A 552 1.47 -2.91 -0.84
C SER A 552 1.02 -2.76 0.61
N ASP A 553 -0.06 -3.43 1.00
CA ASP A 553 -0.64 -3.40 2.36
C ASP A 553 -1.02 -1.98 2.84
N ASN A 554 -1.35 -1.08 1.92
CA ASN A 554 -1.88 0.25 2.26
C ASN A 554 -3.41 0.23 2.33
N SER A 555 -4.00 1.11 3.15
CA SER A 555 -5.45 1.16 3.40
C SER A 555 -6.03 2.57 3.23
N ALA A 556 -7.16 2.69 2.54
CA ALA A 556 -7.88 3.94 2.35
C ALA A 556 -9.41 3.77 2.45
N GLU A 557 -10.15 4.88 2.44
CA GLU A 557 -11.57 4.85 2.04
C GLU A 557 -11.65 4.59 0.53
N ASP A 558 -10.96 5.40 -0.28
CA ASP A 558 -10.83 5.26 -1.73
C ASP A 558 -9.35 5.27 -2.18
N GLY A 559 -8.99 4.41 -3.15
CA GLY A 559 -7.61 4.33 -3.65
C GLY A 559 -6.65 3.74 -2.61
N GLY A 560 -6.80 2.46 -2.28
CA GLY A 560 -6.01 1.81 -1.21
C GLY A 560 -4.51 1.91 -1.46
N GLY A 561 -4.06 1.52 -2.66
CA GLY A 561 -2.68 1.71 -3.11
C GLY A 561 -2.45 3.12 -3.63
N ILE A 562 -3.09 3.48 -4.74
CA ILE A 562 -2.92 4.77 -5.44
C ILE A 562 -4.27 5.46 -5.66
N TYR A 563 -4.32 6.77 -5.42
CA TYR A 563 -5.47 7.63 -5.76
C TYR A 563 -5.00 8.79 -6.65
N LEU A 564 -5.67 8.99 -7.80
CA LEU A 564 -5.36 10.01 -8.79
C LEU A 564 -6.58 10.92 -8.98
N SER A 565 -6.43 12.24 -8.83
CA SER A 565 -7.53 13.20 -8.89
C SER A 565 -7.20 14.40 -9.77
N TYR A 566 -7.93 14.59 -10.88
CA TYR A 566 -7.65 15.63 -11.87
C TYR A 566 -6.18 15.62 -12.37
N CYS A 567 -5.57 14.44 -12.39
CA CYS A 567 -4.16 14.24 -12.76
C CYS A 567 -4.03 13.90 -14.25
N ARG A 568 -2.82 14.09 -14.78
CA ARG A 568 -2.33 13.42 -15.98
C ARG A 568 -1.16 12.53 -15.56
N ALA A 569 -1.49 11.43 -14.87
CA ALA A 569 -0.49 10.57 -14.25
C ALA A 569 -0.10 9.41 -15.17
N GLU A 570 1.18 9.05 -15.08
CA GLU A 570 1.77 7.89 -15.71
C GLU A 570 2.20 6.92 -14.62
N VAL A 571 1.68 5.70 -14.71
CA VAL A 571 1.90 4.62 -13.75
C VAL A 571 2.53 3.49 -14.54
N ASP A 572 3.85 3.31 -14.43
CA ASP A 572 4.65 2.38 -15.24
C ASP A 572 5.41 1.35 -14.39
N SER A 573 5.37 0.08 -14.77
CA SER A 573 6.25 -0.96 -14.18
C SER A 573 6.11 -1.11 -12.65
N ASN A 574 4.95 -0.81 -12.06
CA ASN A 574 4.71 -0.93 -10.62
C ASN A 574 4.06 -2.26 -10.24
N VAL A 575 4.41 -2.77 -9.06
CA VAL A 575 3.74 -3.89 -8.39
C VAL A 575 2.80 -3.32 -7.31
N ILE A 576 1.51 -3.30 -7.59
CA ILE A 576 0.46 -2.73 -6.73
C ILE A 576 -0.36 -3.89 -6.15
N THR A 577 -0.09 -4.30 -4.92
CA THR A 577 -0.63 -5.57 -4.39
C THR A 577 -1.07 -5.53 -2.94
N VAL A 578 -2.09 -6.31 -2.56
CA VAL A 578 -2.54 -6.45 -1.15
C VAL A 578 -3.08 -5.13 -0.54
N ASN A 579 -3.34 -4.10 -1.35
CA ASN A 579 -3.91 -2.84 -0.87
C ASN A 579 -5.43 -2.93 -0.67
N ARG A 580 -5.97 -2.02 0.15
CA ARG A 580 -7.36 -2.05 0.59
C ARG A 580 -8.04 -0.68 0.49
N ALA A 581 -9.22 -0.67 -0.12
CA ALA A 581 -10.18 0.43 -0.01
C ALA A 581 -11.43 -0.02 0.78
N SER A 582 -12.07 0.91 1.48
CA SER A 582 -13.38 0.66 2.10
C SER A 582 -14.52 0.78 1.08
N SER A 583 -14.38 1.71 0.13
CA SER A 583 -15.38 2.06 -0.89
C SER A 583 -14.97 1.58 -2.29
N MET A 584 -13.97 2.20 -2.93
CA MET A 584 -13.57 1.90 -4.33
C MET A 584 -12.07 2.02 -4.64
N GLY A 585 -11.60 1.27 -5.64
CA GLY A 585 -10.22 1.28 -6.11
C GLY A 585 -9.24 0.74 -5.07
N GLY A 586 -9.25 -0.56 -4.80
CA GLY A 586 -8.36 -1.17 -3.81
C GLY A 586 -6.89 -0.99 -4.16
N GLY A 587 -6.50 -1.30 -5.41
CA GLY A 587 -5.16 -1.06 -5.94
C GLY A 587 -4.98 0.39 -6.42
N LEU A 588 -5.81 0.82 -7.36
CA LEU A 588 -5.80 2.17 -7.93
C LEU A 588 -7.21 2.75 -8.09
N ASN A 589 -7.39 4.04 -7.79
CA ASN A 589 -8.57 4.82 -8.14
C ASN A 589 -8.19 6.07 -8.95
N ALA A 590 -8.91 6.39 -10.03
CA ALA A 590 -8.65 7.55 -10.88
C ALA A 590 -9.90 8.40 -11.15
N HIS A 591 -9.96 9.62 -10.62
CA HIS A 591 -11.09 10.55 -10.71
C HIS A 591 -10.78 11.79 -11.57
N TYR A 592 -11.68 12.09 -12.53
CA TYR A 592 -11.75 13.36 -13.29
C TYR A 592 -10.45 13.80 -14.01
N GLY A 593 -9.60 12.87 -14.44
CA GLY A 593 -8.35 13.17 -15.15
C GLY A 593 -8.08 12.26 -16.35
N PHE A 594 -6.79 12.08 -16.63
CA PHE A 594 -6.24 11.14 -17.60
C PHE A 594 -5.22 10.23 -16.88
N ALA A 595 -5.45 8.93 -16.88
CA ALA A 595 -4.54 7.95 -16.28
C ALA A 595 -4.00 7.00 -17.35
N THR A 596 -2.68 6.86 -17.41
CA THR A 596 -2.00 5.92 -18.30
C THR A 596 -1.29 4.88 -17.44
N LEU A 597 -1.74 3.62 -17.54
CA LEU A 597 -1.15 2.47 -16.86
C LEU A 597 -0.40 1.65 -17.92
N ILE A 598 0.91 1.51 -17.74
CA ILE A 598 1.81 0.79 -18.65
C ILE A 598 2.56 -0.26 -17.83
N ASN A 599 2.71 -1.48 -18.36
CA ASN A 599 3.56 -2.52 -17.76
C ASN A 599 3.31 -2.79 -16.25
N ASN A 600 2.10 -2.70 -15.68
CA ASN A 600 1.92 -2.86 -14.22
C ASN A 600 1.46 -4.28 -13.82
N THR A 601 1.73 -4.66 -12.58
CA THR A 601 1.14 -5.84 -11.93
C THR A 601 0.24 -5.40 -10.78
N ILE A 602 -1.08 -5.45 -10.99
CA ILE A 602 -2.11 -5.02 -10.02
C ILE A 602 -2.86 -6.25 -9.51
N ALA A 603 -2.40 -6.84 -8.39
CA ALA A 603 -2.89 -8.13 -7.94
C ALA A 603 -3.28 -8.21 -6.46
N TYR A 604 -4.29 -9.03 -6.13
CA TYR A 604 -4.75 -9.25 -4.75
C TYR A 604 -5.09 -7.96 -3.96
N ASN A 605 -5.60 -6.92 -4.62
CA ASN A 605 -6.12 -5.73 -3.94
C ASN A 605 -7.63 -5.88 -3.66
N SER A 606 -8.16 -5.14 -2.69
CA SER A 606 -9.54 -5.33 -2.19
C SER A 606 -10.34 -4.04 -1.98
N THR A 607 -11.65 -4.15 -2.20
CA THR A 607 -12.66 -3.20 -1.76
C THR A 607 -13.62 -3.88 -0.78
N SER A 608 -13.98 -3.19 0.31
CA SER A 608 -14.96 -3.76 1.27
C SER A 608 -16.39 -3.83 0.69
N SER A 609 -16.66 -3.08 -0.39
CA SER A 609 -17.87 -3.16 -1.22
C SER A 609 -17.89 -4.37 -2.17
N GLY A 610 -16.73 -4.93 -2.52
CA GLY A 610 -16.57 -6.06 -3.43
C GLY A 610 -16.96 -5.81 -4.89
N VAL A 611 -17.32 -4.59 -5.30
CA VAL A 611 -17.85 -4.31 -6.66
C VAL A 611 -17.12 -3.16 -7.37
N TYR A 612 -16.75 -2.11 -6.64
CA TYR A 612 -16.22 -0.88 -7.25
C TYR A 612 -14.69 -0.93 -7.44
N GLY A 613 -14.21 -1.88 -8.24
CA GLY A 613 -12.79 -2.01 -8.61
C GLY A 613 -11.88 -2.37 -7.44
N GLY A 614 -11.70 -3.66 -7.17
CA GLY A 614 -10.71 -4.15 -6.21
C GLY A 614 -9.29 -3.85 -6.70
N GLY A 615 -9.00 -4.11 -7.98
CA GLY A 615 -7.77 -3.74 -8.67
C GLY A 615 -7.79 -2.28 -9.08
N VAL A 616 -8.64 -1.91 -10.05
CA VAL A 616 -8.72 -0.54 -10.57
C VAL A 616 -10.16 -0.05 -10.64
N ALA A 617 -10.40 1.16 -10.12
CA ALA A 617 -11.62 1.94 -10.36
C ALA A 617 -11.27 3.22 -11.13
N SER A 618 -12.12 3.62 -12.08
CA SER A 618 -11.91 4.87 -12.82
C SER A 618 -13.19 5.60 -13.23
N TYR A 619 -13.16 6.90 -12.99
CA TYR A 619 -14.07 7.94 -13.48
C TYR A 619 -13.29 8.93 -14.38
N SER A 620 -12.11 8.51 -14.85
CA SER A 620 -11.18 9.27 -15.70
C SER A 620 -11.12 8.66 -17.09
N VAL A 621 -10.60 9.41 -18.06
CA VAL A 621 -10.16 8.79 -19.32
C VAL A 621 -8.95 7.90 -18.98
N MET A 622 -9.02 6.62 -19.33
CA MET A 622 -7.99 5.66 -18.93
C MET A 622 -7.41 4.93 -20.13
N THR A 623 -6.09 4.80 -20.15
CA THR A 623 -5.36 3.92 -21.06
C THR A 623 -4.64 2.86 -20.24
N ILE A 624 -4.81 1.59 -20.60
CA ILE A 624 -4.14 0.45 -19.97
C ILE A 624 -3.40 -0.34 -21.05
N THR A 625 -2.13 -0.61 -20.85
CA THR A 625 -1.32 -1.44 -21.76
C THR A 625 -0.30 -2.28 -20.97
N ASN A 626 0.01 -3.48 -21.47
CA ASN A 626 0.99 -4.41 -20.89
C ASN A 626 0.75 -4.70 -19.39
N THR A 627 -0.48 -4.58 -18.92
CA THR A 627 -0.78 -4.59 -17.48
C THR A 627 -1.52 -5.85 -17.08
N ILE A 628 -1.08 -6.51 -16.01
CA ILE A 628 -1.80 -7.60 -15.34
C ILE A 628 -2.73 -7.00 -14.28
N VAL A 629 -4.02 -7.36 -14.31
CA VAL A 629 -4.98 -7.09 -13.24
C VAL A 629 -5.62 -8.41 -12.80
N ALA A 630 -5.11 -9.03 -11.74
CA ALA A 630 -5.47 -10.40 -11.38
C ALA A 630 -5.77 -10.64 -9.89
N PHE A 631 -6.67 -11.57 -9.59
CA PHE A 631 -6.97 -12.04 -8.22
C PHE A 631 -7.43 -10.95 -7.21
N ASN A 632 -7.81 -9.76 -7.68
CA ASN A 632 -8.36 -8.69 -6.85
C ASN A 632 -9.83 -9.00 -6.45
N SER A 633 -10.40 -8.32 -5.46
CA SER A 633 -11.82 -8.52 -5.10
C SER A 633 -12.81 -8.16 -6.23
N SER A 634 -12.38 -7.33 -7.17
CA SER A 634 -12.98 -7.03 -8.48
C SER A 634 -11.86 -6.48 -9.36
N GLY A 635 -11.84 -6.73 -10.67
CA GLY A 635 -10.77 -6.32 -11.58
C GLY A 635 -10.85 -4.85 -11.97
N LEU A 636 -11.21 -4.60 -13.23
CA LEU A 636 -11.40 -3.26 -13.80
C LEU A 636 -12.85 -2.79 -13.68
N TYR A 637 -13.05 -1.63 -13.05
CA TYR A 637 -14.33 -0.94 -12.98
C TYR A 637 -14.23 0.47 -13.60
N LEU A 638 -15.06 0.77 -14.59
CA LEU A 638 -15.20 2.12 -15.15
C LEU A 638 -16.62 2.64 -15.10
N SER A 639 -16.76 3.96 -14.91
CA SER A 639 -18.05 4.65 -14.95
C SER A 639 -17.98 5.95 -15.76
N GLY A 640 -18.75 6.02 -16.84
CA GLY A 640 -18.99 7.26 -17.60
C GLY A 640 -17.85 7.78 -18.48
N SER A 641 -16.69 7.12 -18.50
CA SER A 641 -15.48 7.58 -19.19
C SER A 641 -14.93 6.55 -20.20
N PRO A 642 -14.25 6.97 -21.28
CA PRO A 642 -13.61 6.05 -22.22
C PRO A 642 -12.44 5.28 -21.61
N LEU A 643 -12.34 3.99 -21.97
CA LEU A 643 -11.17 3.15 -21.78
C LEU A 643 -10.53 2.87 -23.15
N THR A 644 -9.20 2.90 -23.22
CA THR A 644 -8.41 2.20 -24.24
C THR A 644 -7.60 1.12 -23.54
N GLN A 645 -7.79 -0.15 -23.89
CA GLN A 645 -7.05 -1.28 -23.30
C GLN A 645 -6.50 -2.17 -24.41
N ARG A 646 -5.20 -2.46 -24.37
CA ARG A 646 -4.52 -3.36 -25.31
C ARG A 646 -3.45 -4.17 -24.59
N HIS A 647 -3.10 -5.34 -25.13
CA HIS A 647 -2.01 -6.21 -24.65
C HIS A 647 -1.99 -6.35 -23.11
N SER A 648 -3.15 -6.57 -22.49
CA SER A 648 -3.29 -6.61 -21.03
C SER A 648 -3.95 -7.90 -20.57
N CYS A 649 -3.56 -8.40 -19.40
CA CYS A 649 -4.06 -9.65 -18.83
C CYS A 649 -4.99 -9.37 -17.65
N VAL A 650 -6.29 -9.67 -17.78
CA VAL A 650 -7.25 -9.52 -16.67
C VAL A 650 -7.87 -10.87 -16.36
N TYR A 651 -7.59 -11.40 -15.15
CA TYR A 651 -7.89 -12.80 -14.82
C TYR A 651 -8.20 -13.05 -13.35
N GLY A 652 -9.22 -13.85 -13.09
CA GLY A 652 -9.46 -14.47 -11.79
C GLY A 652 -9.83 -13.49 -10.67
N ASN A 653 -10.28 -12.28 -11.02
CA ASN A 653 -10.78 -11.32 -10.04
C ASN A 653 -12.15 -11.76 -9.50
N MET A 654 -12.38 -11.61 -8.19
CA MET A 654 -13.42 -12.38 -7.48
C MET A 654 -14.86 -12.05 -7.90
N ALA A 655 -15.19 -10.77 -8.06
CA ALA A 655 -16.54 -10.36 -8.42
C ALA A 655 -16.77 -10.24 -9.93
N TYR A 656 -15.86 -9.57 -10.62
CA TYR A 656 -15.84 -9.35 -12.08
C TYR A 656 -14.40 -9.12 -12.51
N ASP A 657 -13.97 -9.64 -13.66
CA ASP A 657 -12.74 -9.16 -14.32
C ASP A 657 -12.97 -7.78 -14.95
N TYR A 658 -14.14 -7.58 -15.58
CA TYR A 658 -14.55 -6.34 -16.26
C TYR A 658 -15.93 -5.88 -15.79
N SER A 659 -16.09 -4.59 -15.47
CA SER A 659 -17.35 -4.01 -15.03
C SER A 659 -17.53 -2.56 -15.52
N GLY A 660 -18.72 -2.26 -16.06
CA GLY A 660 -19.10 -0.95 -16.60
C GLY A 660 -18.85 -0.75 -18.10
N PHE A 661 -18.22 -1.70 -18.78
CA PHE A 661 -17.91 -1.66 -20.21
C PHE A 661 -17.95 -3.07 -20.84
N ILE A 662 -17.72 -3.17 -22.15
CA ILE A 662 -17.68 -4.44 -22.88
C ILE A 662 -16.31 -5.10 -22.65
N ASP A 663 -16.33 -6.39 -22.35
CA ASP A 663 -15.14 -7.24 -22.22
C ASP A 663 -14.29 -7.20 -23.52
N PRO A 664 -13.02 -6.75 -23.47
CA PRO A 664 -12.12 -6.64 -24.62
C PRO A 664 -11.30 -7.91 -24.90
N VAL A 665 -11.47 -9.01 -24.16
CA VAL A 665 -10.64 -10.23 -24.31
C VAL A 665 -10.71 -10.79 -25.72
N GLY A 666 -9.54 -11.12 -26.28
CA GLY A 666 -9.39 -11.57 -27.67
C GLY A 666 -9.36 -10.44 -28.70
N THR A 667 -9.39 -9.17 -28.28
CA THR A 667 -9.17 -7.99 -29.14
C THR A 667 -7.92 -7.22 -28.67
N ASP A 668 -7.21 -6.60 -29.61
CA ASP A 668 -6.03 -5.75 -29.36
C ASP A 668 -5.00 -6.36 -28.38
N GLY A 669 -4.72 -7.66 -28.51
CA GLY A 669 -3.76 -8.38 -27.67
C GLY A 669 -4.23 -8.73 -26.25
N ASN A 670 -5.45 -8.39 -25.85
CA ASN A 670 -5.94 -8.63 -24.48
C ASN A 670 -6.25 -10.10 -24.19
N ILE A 671 -5.79 -10.60 -23.04
CA ILE A 671 -5.91 -12.00 -22.61
C ILE A 671 -6.61 -12.13 -21.25
N SER A 672 -7.20 -13.29 -20.98
CA SER A 672 -7.77 -13.65 -19.68
C SER A 672 -7.43 -15.10 -19.36
N VAL A 673 -6.24 -15.27 -18.80
CA VAL A 673 -5.59 -16.54 -18.48
C VAL A 673 -4.70 -16.34 -17.26
N ASP A 674 -4.36 -17.43 -16.57
CA ASP A 674 -3.53 -17.35 -15.36
C ASP A 674 -2.14 -16.75 -15.66
N PRO A 675 -1.74 -15.62 -15.04
CA PRO A 675 -0.42 -15.03 -15.25
C PRO A 675 0.73 -15.84 -14.63
N LYS A 676 0.45 -16.93 -13.90
CA LYS A 676 1.45 -17.86 -13.33
C LYS A 676 2.57 -17.15 -12.57
N PHE A 677 2.19 -16.29 -11.62
CA PHE A 677 3.14 -15.69 -10.69
C PHE A 677 3.88 -16.77 -9.89
N VAL A 678 5.17 -16.54 -9.65
CA VAL A 678 6.07 -17.51 -9.00
C VAL A 678 5.60 -17.85 -7.58
N SER A 679 5.29 -16.85 -6.76
CA SER A 679 4.72 -17.05 -5.42
C SER A 679 4.08 -15.79 -4.84
N PRO A 680 2.81 -15.51 -5.17
CA PRO A 680 1.98 -14.50 -4.50
C PRO A 680 1.96 -14.63 -2.97
N ALA A 681 2.02 -15.87 -2.46
CA ALA A 681 2.08 -16.17 -1.03
C ALA A 681 3.39 -15.74 -0.36
N TYR A 682 4.47 -15.58 -1.13
CA TYR A 682 5.79 -15.17 -0.67
C TYR A 682 6.20 -13.78 -1.21
N GLY A 683 5.23 -12.99 -1.69
CA GLY A 683 5.46 -11.64 -2.24
C GLY A 683 6.26 -11.62 -3.54
N ASN A 684 6.49 -12.79 -4.15
CA ASN A 684 7.18 -12.92 -5.41
C ASN A 684 6.15 -12.83 -6.56
N TRP A 685 6.09 -11.64 -7.16
CA TRP A 685 5.18 -11.26 -8.24
C TRP A 685 5.79 -11.38 -9.64
N HIS A 686 7.00 -11.94 -9.77
CA HIS A 686 7.57 -12.31 -11.06
C HIS A 686 6.68 -13.36 -11.73
N ILE A 687 6.59 -13.33 -13.06
CA ILE A 687 5.91 -14.33 -13.86
C ILE A 687 6.86 -15.49 -14.17
N GLN A 688 6.34 -16.71 -14.16
CA GLN A 688 7.13 -17.88 -14.51
C GLN A 688 7.40 -17.91 -16.03
N PRO A 689 8.52 -18.50 -16.51
CA PRO A 689 8.82 -18.57 -17.96
C PRO A 689 7.76 -19.29 -18.83
N GLN A 690 6.91 -20.12 -18.21
CA GLN A 690 5.74 -20.73 -18.87
C GLN A 690 4.45 -19.87 -18.80
N SER A 691 4.52 -18.63 -18.34
CA SER A 691 3.38 -17.72 -18.24
C SER A 691 2.87 -17.34 -19.63
N PRO A 692 1.55 -17.25 -19.83
CA PRO A 692 0.97 -16.70 -21.06
C PRO A 692 1.14 -15.18 -21.18
N CYS A 693 1.75 -14.52 -20.19
CA CYS A 693 2.11 -13.09 -20.23
C CYS A 693 3.50 -12.83 -20.82
N VAL A 694 4.34 -13.88 -20.97
CA VAL A 694 5.68 -13.76 -21.58
C VAL A 694 5.57 -13.57 -23.09
N ASP A 695 6.37 -12.68 -23.67
CA ASP A 695 6.41 -12.31 -25.10
C ASP A 695 5.03 -11.84 -25.66
N ALA A 696 4.14 -11.32 -24.81
CA ALA A 696 2.72 -11.05 -25.17
C ALA A 696 2.34 -9.56 -25.26
N GLY A 697 3.23 -8.65 -24.86
CA GLY A 697 3.01 -7.20 -24.77
C GLY A 697 3.03 -6.43 -26.10
N ASP A 698 2.89 -5.11 -25.98
CA ASP A 698 2.99 -4.10 -27.03
C ASP A 698 4.36 -3.41 -26.93
N ASP A 699 5.29 -3.78 -27.80
CA ASP A 699 6.66 -3.23 -27.88
C ASP A 699 6.69 -1.71 -28.06
N ALA A 700 5.62 -1.10 -28.60
CA ALA A 700 5.54 0.35 -28.76
C ALA A 700 5.46 1.11 -27.43
N MET A 701 5.25 0.42 -26.30
CA MET A 701 5.26 1.01 -24.96
C MET A 701 6.58 0.78 -24.20
N ALA A 702 7.61 0.22 -24.86
CA ALA A 702 8.93 -0.03 -24.28
C ALA A 702 10.02 0.69 -25.09
N GLU A 703 10.15 1.99 -24.85
CA GLU A 703 11.21 2.80 -25.46
C GLU A 703 12.60 2.37 -24.95
N PRO A 704 13.67 2.46 -25.77
CA PRO A 704 15.01 2.01 -25.38
C PRO A 704 15.51 2.65 -24.07
N GLY A 705 15.88 1.80 -23.10
CA GLY A 705 16.35 2.22 -21.78
C GLY A 705 15.26 2.38 -20.71
N THR A 706 14.01 1.99 -20.97
CA THR A 706 13.04 1.76 -19.89
C THR A 706 13.41 0.50 -19.10
N LEU A 707 13.14 0.52 -17.79
CA LEU A 707 13.50 -0.54 -16.86
C LEU A 707 12.25 -1.13 -16.19
N ASP A 708 12.26 -2.44 -15.97
CA ASP A 708 11.22 -3.20 -15.28
C ASP A 708 11.32 -3.07 -13.74
N ILE A 709 10.51 -3.80 -12.97
CA ILE A 709 10.53 -3.75 -11.49
C ILE A 709 11.87 -4.21 -10.89
N ASP A 710 12.68 -4.97 -11.62
CA ASP A 710 13.98 -5.47 -11.16
C ASP A 710 15.15 -4.55 -11.51
N GLY A 711 14.93 -3.58 -12.41
CA GLY A 711 15.93 -2.63 -12.88
C GLY A 711 16.64 -3.10 -14.16
N GLU A 712 16.04 -4.08 -14.85
CA GLU A 712 16.54 -4.72 -16.06
C GLU A 712 15.89 -4.07 -17.29
N GLU A 713 16.53 -4.14 -18.47
CA GLU A 713 15.98 -3.50 -19.68
C GLU A 713 14.67 -4.16 -20.11
N ARG A 714 13.65 -3.34 -20.37
CA ARG A 714 12.31 -3.80 -20.74
C ARG A 714 12.17 -4.54 -22.06
N ASN A 715 13.18 -4.51 -22.93
CA ASN A 715 13.18 -5.33 -24.14
C ASN A 715 14.53 -6.05 -24.23
N GLN A 716 14.55 -7.30 -23.76
CA GLN A 716 15.75 -8.14 -23.75
C GLN A 716 15.99 -8.87 -25.09
N GLY A 717 15.30 -8.48 -26.16
CA GLY A 717 15.41 -9.06 -27.51
C GLY A 717 14.23 -9.97 -27.92
N GLY A 718 13.22 -10.11 -27.08
CA GLY A 718 11.89 -10.66 -27.40
C GLY A 718 10.88 -9.55 -27.75
N SER A 719 9.59 -9.89 -27.66
CA SER A 719 8.56 -8.85 -27.45
C SER A 719 8.34 -8.68 -25.96
N VAL A 720 7.95 -7.48 -25.51
CA VAL A 720 7.89 -7.17 -24.08
C VAL A 720 6.82 -7.95 -23.33
N ASP A 721 7.02 -8.19 -22.05
CA ASP A 721 6.09 -8.95 -21.23
C ASP A 721 4.87 -8.12 -20.80
N ILE A 722 3.74 -8.81 -20.57
CA ILE A 722 2.58 -8.21 -19.91
C ILE A 722 2.81 -8.28 -18.40
N GLY A 723 3.30 -7.22 -17.78
CA GLY A 723 3.38 -7.09 -16.32
C GLY A 723 4.48 -6.13 -15.85
N ALA A 724 4.65 -6.02 -14.53
CA ALA A 724 5.73 -5.24 -13.91
C ALA A 724 7.13 -5.88 -14.02
N ASP A 725 7.16 -7.18 -14.28
CA ASP A 725 8.34 -8.03 -14.47
C ASP A 725 8.60 -8.21 -15.98
N GLU A 726 9.86 -8.38 -16.37
CA GLU A 726 10.30 -8.72 -17.73
C GLU A 726 11.11 -10.02 -17.67
N SER A 727 10.52 -11.15 -18.05
CA SER A 727 11.09 -12.46 -17.79
C SER A 727 12.30 -12.76 -18.68
N ASP A 728 13.50 -12.67 -18.12
CA ASP A 728 14.78 -13.14 -18.72
C ASP A 728 14.82 -14.67 -18.95
N GLY A 729 13.74 -15.39 -18.62
CA GLY A 729 13.65 -16.85 -18.64
C GLY A 729 14.17 -17.53 -17.36
N THR A 730 14.60 -16.78 -16.35
CA THR A 730 15.00 -17.32 -15.05
C THR A 730 13.81 -17.97 -14.36
N VAL A 731 13.98 -19.24 -13.97
CA VAL A 731 13.01 -19.93 -13.11
C VAL A 731 13.22 -19.47 -11.67
N TRP A 732 12.71 -18.29 -11.39
CA TRP A 732 12.59 -17.74 -10.04
C TRP A 732 11.96 -18.77 -9.11
N GLN A 733 12.63 -19.03 -7.99
CA GLN A 733 12.07 -19.85 -6.93
C GLN A 733 11.11 -19.01 -6.07
N ALA A 734 10.25 -19.68 -5.29
CA ALA A 734 9.67 -19.01 -4.13
C ALA A 734 10.81 -18.40 -3.31
N GLY A 735 10.72 -17.10 -3.00
CA GLY A 735 11.81 -16.35 -2.37
C GLY A 735 12.24 -16.94 -1.01
N PRO A 736 13.36 -16.49 -0.43
CA PRO A 736 13.85 -17.00 0.85
C PRO A 736 12.77 -16.89 1.93
N GLN A 737 12.15 -18.02 2.24
CA GLN A 737 10.98 -18.05 3.12
C GLN A 737 11.41 -17.62 4.53
N VAL A 738 10.82 -16.53 5.01
CA VAL A 738 10.97 -16.15 6.42
C VAL A 738 10.20 -17.17 7.25
N ILE A 739 10.94 -18.09 7.88
CA ILE A 739 10.38 -19.12 8.75
C ILE A 739 10.47 -18.66 10.20
N VAL A 740 9.33 -18.61 10.88
CA VAL A 740 9.22 -18.32 12.32
C VAL A 740 8.67 -19.55 13.02
N ARG A 741 9.47 -20.12 13.93
CA ARG A 741 9.11 -21.32 14.69
C ARG A 741 8.38 -20.95 15.98
N VAL A 742 7.35 -21.74 16.30
CA VAL A 742 6.48 -21.56 17.47
C VAL A 742 6.41 -22.87 18.27
N SER A 743 6.56 -22.77 19.59
CA SER A 743 6.48 -23.89 20.53
C SER A 743 5.78 -23.44 21.80
N SER A 744 4.86 -24.25 22.34
CA SER A 744 4.16 -23.95 23.60
C SER A 744 5.07 -23.66 24.79
N ASP A 745 6.32 -24.14 24.75
CA ASP A 745 7.35 -23.98 25.78
C ASP A 745 8.33 -22.82 25.48
N GLY A 746 8.10 -22.06 24.41
CA GLY A 746 8.95 -20.95 23.96
C GLY A 746 8.69 -19.62 24.68
N ASP A 747 9.25 -18.53 24.14
CA ASP A 747 9.04 -17.15 24.62
C ASP A 747 8.76 -16.22 23.43
N ASP A 748 7.69 -15.42 23.52
CA ASP A 748 7.30 -14.47 22.46
C ASP A 748 8.36 -13.37 22.21
N ALA A 749 9.25 -13.13 23.19
CA ALA A 749 10.40 -12.25 23.08
C ALA A 749 11.53 -12.78 22.16
N ASN A 750 11.57 -14.09 21.90
CA ASN A 750 12.54 -14.68 20.96
C ASN A 750 12.23 -14.29 19.51
N ASP A 751 13.19 -14.41 18.61
CA ASP A 751 13.03 -14.02 17.20
C ASP A 751 12.28 -15.06 16.33
N GLY A 752 12.19 -16.32 16.76
CA GLY A 752 11.57 -17.42 16.00
C GLY A 752 12.49 -18.10 15.00
N SER A 753 13.76 -17.71 14.89
CA SER A 753 14.71 -18.18 13.85
C SER A 753 15.02 -19.69 13.90
N SER A 754 14.94 -20.28 15.08
CA SER A 754 15.27 -21.68 15.37
C SER A 754 14.31 -22.27 16.41
N TRP A 755 14.26 -23.59 16.57
CA TRP A 755 13.39 -24.23 17.58
C TRP A 755 13.80 -23.85 19.02
N GLN A 756 15.07 -23.50 19.24
CA GLN A 756 15.59 -22.98 20.52
C GLN A 756 15.24 -21.50 20.75
N GLN A 757 15.00 -20.74 19.68
CA GLN A 757 14.50 -19.36 19.71
C GLN A 757 13.01 -19.32 19.34
N ALA A 758 12.25 -20.41 19.55
CA ALA A 758 10.85 -20.44 19.18
C ALA A 758 10.04 -19.43 19.99
N LYS A 759 9.06 -18.80 19.32
CA LYS A 759 8.03 -17.98 19.96
C LYS A 759 7.04 -18.88 20.69
N ARG A 760 6.34 -18.34 21.69
CA ARG A 760 5.43 -19.13 22.53
C ARG A 760 4.04 -19.29 21.90
N THR A 761 3.54 -18.21 21.31
CA THR A 761 2.19 -18.11 20.76
C THR A 761 2.20 -18.08 19.24
N ILE A 762 1.17 -18.67 18.63
CA ILE A 762 1.00 -18.68 17.17
C ILE A 762 0.72 -17.25 16.68
N GLN A 763 -0.01 -16.44 17.44
CA GLN A 763 -0.24 -15.03 17.05
C GLN A 763 1.07 -14.23 16.98
N ALA A 764 1.99 -14.37 17.94
CA ALA A 764 3.29 -13.70 17.86
C ALA A 764 4.12 -14.21 16.67
N GLY A 765 3.95 -15.48 16.27
CA GLY A 765 4.50 -16.03 15.04
C GLY A 765 3.97 -15.32 13.79
N ILE A 766 2.64 -15.26 13.64
CA ILE A 766 1.93 -14.60 12.52
C ILE A 766 2.36 -13.13 12.41
N ASP A 767 2.34 -12.40 13.54
CA ASP A 767 2.69 -10.99 13.62
C ASP A 767 4.16 -10.73 13.23
N SER A 768 5.03 -11.74 13.30
CA SER A 768 6.45 -11.63 12.94
C SER A 768 6.75 -11.93 11.46
N VAL A 769 5.80 -12.51 10.71
CA VAL A 769 5.98 -12.87 9.29
C VAL A 769 5.07 -12.10 8.32
N ALA A 770 3.96 -11.54 8.80
CA ALA A 770 2.97 -10.84 7.97
C ALA A 770 3.54 -9.69 7.12
N ASP A 771 4.68 -9.13 7.53
CA ASP A 771 5.36 -8.02 6.85
C ASP A 771 6.39 -8.46 5.80
N ARG A 772 6.75 -9.75 5.81
CA ARG A 772 7.91 -10.30 5.08
C ARG A 772 7.54 -11.49 4.20
N TYR A 773 6.25 -11.76 4.05
CA TYR A 773 5.68 -12.91 3.36
C TYR A 773 6.31 -14.24 3.79
N GLY A 774 5.85 -14.81 4.90
CA GLY A 774 6.54 -15.91 5.57
C GLY A 774 5.66 -17.02 6.16
N ASP A 775 6.38 -18.05 6.61
CA ASP A 775 5.87 -19.29 7.15
C ASP A 775 5.96 -19.30 8.68
N VAL A 776 4.89 -19.69 9.37
CA VAL A 776 4.88 -19.96 10.81
C VAL A 776 4.84 -21.48 11.01
N TRP A 777 5.92 -22.06 11.54
CA TRP A 777 6.02 -23.50 11.80
C TRP A 777 5.72 -23.77 13.27
N VAL A 778 4.65 -24.51 13.54
CA VAL A 778 4.10 -24.70 14.88
C VAL A 778 4.34 -26.14 15.34
N LYS A 779 5.12 -26.29 16.41
CA LYS A 779 5.40 -27.57 17.06
C LYS A 779 4.10 -28.24 17.53
N ALA A 780 4.06 -29.57 17.52
CA ALA A 780 3.04 -30.41 18.13
C ALA A 780 2.78 -29.99 19.58
N GLY A 781 1.51 -30.01 19.98
CA GLY A 781 1.07 -29.51 21.29
C GLY A 781 -0.29 -28.85 21.27
N VAL A 782 -0.75 -28.40 22.44
CA VAL A 782 -2.07 -27.75 22.62
C VAL A 782 -1.90 -26.26 22.89
N TYR A 783 -2.26 -25.45 21.92
CA TYR A 783 -2.21 -23.99 21.95
C TYR A 783 -3.58 -23.45 22.34
N ARG A 784 -3.65 -22.81 23.51
CA ARG A 784 -4.88 -22.23 24.07
C ARG A 784 -4.94 -20.75 23.76
N GLU A 785 -5.21 -20.45 22.49
CA GLU A 785 -5.27 -19.10 21.96
C GLU A 785 -6.34 -18.99 20.86
N ARG A 786 -6.70 -17.75 20.52
CA ARG A 786 -7.46 -17.43 19.31
C ARG A 786 -6.56 -16.61 18.41
N ILE A 787 -6.50 -16.95 17.13
CA ILE A 787 -5.63 -16.28 16.17
C ILE A 787 -6.40 -15.47 15.13
N ALA A 788 -5.80 -14.37 14.71
CA ALA A 788 -6.16 -13.61 13.54
C ALA A 788 -5.09 -13.86 12.47
N LEU A 789 -5.49 -14.51 11.37
CA LEU A 789 -4.66 -14.58 10.17
C LEU A 789 -4.46 -13.16 9.63
N ARG A 790 -3.27 -12.92 9.09
CA ARG A 790 -2.92 -11.71 8.35
C ARG A 790 -2.63 -12.10 6.90
N SER A 791 -2.77 -11.16 5.96
CA SER A 791 -2.21 -11.36 4.62
C SER A 791 -0.70 -11.61 4.74
N ALA A 792 -0.14 -12.32 3.76
CA ALA A 792 1.29 -12.67 3.70
C ALA A 792 1.79 -13.59 4.86
N ALA A 793 0.90 -14.18 5.65
CA ALA A 793 1.26 -15.16 6.69
C ALA A 793 0.66 -16.54 6.39
N SER A 794 1.51 -17.57 6.32
CA SER A 794 1.09 -18.96 6.14
C SER A 794 1.48 -19.80 7.36
N VAL A 795 0.53 -20.51 7.96
CA VAL A 795 0.67 -21.17 9.27
C VAL A 795 0.55 -22.69 9.13
N PHE A 796 1.53 -23.43 9.65
CA PHE A 796 1.68 -24.87 9.47
C PHE A 796 1.86 -25.58 10.81
N GLY A 797 0.96 -26.51 11.16
CA GLY A 797 1.14 -27.48 12.24
C GLY A 797 1.87 -28.74 11.76
N GLY A 798 2.01 -29.76 12.62
CA GLY A 798 2.59 -31.05 12.21
C GLY A 798 4.11 -31.17 12.34
N PHE A 799 4.74 -30.42 13.25
CA PHE A 799 6.19 -30.47 13.49
C PHE A 799 6.52 -31.04 14.89
N ASP A 800 7.48 -31.95 15.01
CA ASP A 800 8.01 -32.44 16.30
C ASP A 800 8.89 -31.39 17.02
N GLY A 801 9.37 -30.37 16.30
CA GLY A 801 10.20 -29.29 16.83
C GLY A 801 11.70 -29.55 16.70
N THR A 802 12.09 -30.30 15.67
CA THR A 802 13.48 -30.65 15.32
C THR A 802 13.82 -30.44 13.84
N GLU A 803 12.84 -30.06 13.03
CA GLU A 803 12.90 -30.03 11.58
C GLU A 803 13.58 -28.78 11.00
N ASP A 804 14.30 -28.99 9.91
CA ASP A 804 14.92 -27.96 9.09
C ASP A 804 14.21 -27.77 7.73
N HIS A 805 13.38 -28.73 7.28
CA HIS A 805 12.55 -28.59 6.08
C HIS A 805 11.06 -28.84 6.34
N LYS A 806 10.22 -28.17 5.56
CA LYS A 806 8.75 -28.27 5.61
C LYS A 806 8.23 -29.64 5.18
N SER A 807 9.00 -30.38 4.39
CA SER A 807 8.74 -31.77 3.99
C SER A 807 8.85 -32.77 5.13
N ASP A 808 9.54 -32.40 6.22
CA ASP A 808 9.89 -33.33 7.30
C ASP A 808 8.74 -33.47 8.32
N ARG A 809 7.66 -32.68 8.14
CA ARG A 809 6.44 -32.68 8.95
C ARG A 809 5.79 -34.07 9.00
N ASN A 810 5.40 -34.51 10.19
CA ASN A 810 4.62 -35.73 10.38
C ASN A 810 3.20 -35.37 10.84
N LEU A 811 2.30 -35.14 9.87
CA LEU A 811 0.93 -34.66 10.14
C LEU A 811 0.12 -35.57 11.07
N ARG A 812 0.44 -36.88 11.06
CA ARG A 812 -0.24 -37.90 11.87
C ARG A 812 0.29 -38.00 13.30
N ALA A 813 1.61 -37.93 13.51
CA ALA A 813 2.21 -38.08 14.83
C ALA A 813 2.32 -36.74 15.59
N SER A 814 2.67 -35.67 14.88
CA SER A 814 3.06 -34.37 15.43
C SER A 814 1.87 -33.42 15.58
N VAL A 815 0.77 -33.89 16.16
CA VAL A 815 -0.52 -33.20 16.15
C VAL A 815 -0.45 -31.82 16.84
N THR A 816 -0.80 -30.77 16.09
CA THR A 816 -0.95 -29.41 16.60
C THR A 816 -2.44 -29.10 16.83
N VAL A 817 -2.81 -28.79 18.07
CA VAL A 817 -4.19 -28.48 18.48
C VAL A 817 -4.31 -27.01 18.83
N LEU A 818 -5.32 -26.34 18.27
CA LEU A 818 -5.71 -24.97 18.57
C LEU A 818 -7.07 -24.99 19.29
N ASP A 819 -7.06 -24.61 20.56
CA ASP A 819 -8.18 -24.72 21.51
C ASP A 819 -8.73 -23.33 21.86
N GLY A 820 -9.93 -23.01 21.36
CA GLY A 820 -10.61 -21.73 21.57
C GLY A 820 -11.19 -21.51 22.98
N GLN A 821 -11.06 -22.48 23.89
CA GLN A 821 -11.47 -22.40 25.30
C GLN A 821 -12.95 -22.00 25.53
N ALA A 822 -13.85 -22.43 24.65
CA ALA A 822 -15.29 -22.15 24.66
C ALA A 822 -15.66 -20.65 24.61
N GLY A 823 -14.84 -19.81 23.96
CA GLY A 823 -15.19 -18.41 23.71
C GLY A 823 -14.61 -17.85 22.43
N GLY A 824 -15.45 -17.26 21.58
CA GLY A 824 -15.09 -16.65 20.30
C GLY A 824 -14.82 -17.68 19.18
N SER A 825 -14.54 -17.16 17.98
CA SER A 825 -14.01 -17.96 16.87
C SER A 825 -12.57 -18.36 17.16
N VAL A 826 -12.18 -19.62 16.92
CA VAL A 826 -10.79 -20.07 17.16
C VAL A 826 -9.80 -19.38 16.21
N VAL A 827 -10.18 -19.28 14.94
CA VAL A 827 -9.42 -18.61 13.87
C VAL A 827 -10.29 -17.54 13.24
N THR A 828 -9.73 -16.36 13.00
CA THR A 828 -10.38 -15.27 12.27
C THR A 828 -9.54 -14.81 11.08
N ALA A 829 -10.19 -14.53 9.96
CA ALA A 829 -9.55 -14.01 8.74
C ALA A 829 -10.42 -12.89 8.17
N SER A 830 -10.11 -11.64 8.53
CA SER A 830 -10.90 -10.47 8.13
C SER A 830 -10.11 -9.58 7.16
N ASN A 831 -10.51 -9.53 5.89
CA ASN A 831 -9.82 -8.81 4.81
C ASN A 831 -8.41 -9.37 4.50
N VAL A 832 -8.25 -10.68 4.71
CA VAL A 832 -7.04 -11.44 4.44
C VAL A 832 -7.10 -12.00 3.02
N LEU A 833 -6.20 -11.59 2.13
CA LEU A 833 -6.28 -11.90 0.71
C LEU A 833 -5.36 -13.06 0.31
N VAL A 834 -4.24 -13.21 1.02
CA VAL A 834 -3.27 -14.30 0.81
C VAL A 834 -2.80 -14.81 2.17
N ALA A 835 -3.30 -15.97 2.59
CA ALA A 835 -2.86 -16.66 3.80
C ALA A 835 -3.18 -18.16 3.70
N ARG A 836 -2.47 -18.99 4.46
CA ARG A 836 -2.77 -20.42 4.61
C ARG A 836 -2.83 -20.81 6.09
N ILE A 837 -3.72 -21.73 6.43
CA ILE A 837 -3.69 -22.48 7.69
C ILE A 837 -3.76 -23.97 7.36
N ASP A 838 -2.77 -24.72 7.85
CA ASP A 838 -2.49 -26.09 7.41
C ASP A 838 -2.18 -27.03 8.59
N SER A 839 -2.91 -28.15 8.68
CA SER A 839 -2.68 -29.24 9.65
C SER A 839 -2.84 -28.86 11.11
N PHE A 840 -3.94 -28.17 11.44
CA PHE A 840 -4.39 -27.93 12.80
C PHE A 840 -5.64 -28.72 13.14
N THR A 841 -5.70 -29.26 14.36
CA THR A 841 -6.98 -29.59 15.01
C THR A 841 -7.54 -28.32 15.64
N ILE A 842 -8.66 -27.81 15.11
CA ILE A 842 -9.29 -26.55 15.53
C ILE A 842 -10.55 -26.88 16.31
N THR A 843 -10.56 -26.61 17.62
CA THR A 843 -11.59 -27.09 18.55
C THR A 843 -12.01 -26.08 19.62
N ASN A 844 -13.15 -26.36 20.28
CA ASN A 844 -13.71 -25.60 21.39
C ASN A 844 -13.99 -24.11 21.09
N GLY A 845 -14.23 -23.74 19.84
CA GLY A 845 -14.75 -22.42 19.50
C GLY A 845 -16.20 -22.23 19.96
N ASN A 846 -16.57 -21.01 20.33
CA ASN A 846 -17.94 -20.65 20.71
C ASN A 846 -18.25 -19.20 20.31
N ALA A 847 -18.72 -19.01 19.08
CA ALA A 847 -18.87 -17.70 18.45
C ALA A 847 -20.35 -17.36 18.16
N THR A 848 -20.63 -16.12 17.74
CA THR A 848 -21.90 -15.83 17.06
C THR A 848 -21.92 -16.46 15.66
N SER A 849 -20.77 -16.51 14.99
CA SER A 849 -20.61 -17.06 13.65
C SER A 849 -19.18 -17.55 13.44
N GLY A 850 -18.99 -18.69 12.77
CA GLY A 850 -17.66 -19.27 12.54
C GLY A 850 -17.04 -19.74 13.84
N GLY A 851 -17.60 -20.78 14.47
CA GLY A 851 -17.13 -21.30 15.75
C GLY A 851 -15.66 -21.71 15.67
N GLY A 852 -15.31 -22.58 14.72
CA GLY A 852 -13.92 -22.91 14.40
C GLY A 852 -13.22 -21.74 13.68
N ILE A 853 -13.69 -21.41 12.47
CA ILE A 853 -13.08 -20.39 11.60
C ILE A 853 -14.14 -19.37 11.14
N TYR A 854 -13.84 -18.08 11.27
CA TYR A 854 -14.63 -16.98 10.71
C TYR A 854 -13.84 -16.19 9.66
N CYS A 855 -14.29 -16.27 8.39
CA CYS A 855 -13.75 -15.54 7.25
C CYS A 855 -14.70 -14.40 6.86
N SER A 856 -14.19 -13.17 6.75
CA SER A 856 -14.94 -12.00 6.28
C SER A 856 -14.13 -11.22 5.24
N SER A 857 -14.69 -10.99 4.04
CA SER A 857 -14.02 -10.28 2.95
C SER A 857 -12.62 -10.82 2.62
N SER A 858 -12.42 -12.14 2.75
CA SER A 858 -11.11 -12.79 2.76
C SER A 858 -11.09 -14.06 1.92
N SER A 859 -9.90 -14.51 1.52
CA SER A 859 -9.70 -15.70 0.68
C SER A 859 -8.54 -16.60 1.13
N PRO A 860 -8.46 -16.99 2.43
CA PRO A 860 -7.41 -17.89 2.91
C PRO A 860 -7.57 -19.31 2.35
N VAL A 861 -6.45 -20.03 2.28
CA VAL A 861 -6.42 -21.49 2.06
C VAL A 861 -6.50 -22.19 3.42
N ILE A 862 -7.53 -23.00 3.61
CA ILE A 862 -7.78 -23.82 4.80
C ILE A 862 -7.51 -25.27 4.39
N ALA A 863 -6.30 -25.77 4.65
CA ALA A 863 -5.82 -27.06 4.16
C ALA A 863 -5.62 -28.08 5.28
N ASN A 864 -5.95 -29.35 5.06
CA ASN A 864 -5.60 -30.47 5.97
C ASN A 864 -5.98 -30.26 7.44
N ASN A 865 -7.03 -29.47 7.74
CA ASN A 865 -7.41 -29.16 9.12
C ASN A 865 -8.50 -30.11 9.62
N ILE A 866 -8.47 -30.43 10.91
CA ILE A 866 -9.53 -31.15 11.64
C ILE A 866 -10.32 -30.13 12.45
N ILE A 867 -11.42 -29.62 11.91
CA ILE A 867 -12.29 -28.62 12.53
C ILE A 867 -13.41 -29.35 13.27
N LYS A 868 -13.25 -29.55 14.58
CA LYS A 868 -14.17 -30.39 15.37
C LYS A 868 -14.68 -29.73 16.66
N GLY A 869 -15.89 -30.09 17.09
CA GLY A 869 -16.43 -29.71 18.41
C GLY A 869 -16.68 -28.22 18.62
N ASN A 870 -16.75 -27.41 17.55
CA ASN A 870 -16.97 -25.98 17.64
C ASN A 870 -18.47 -25.62 17.61
N THR A 871 -18.84 -24.52 18.29
CA THR A 871 -20.22 -24.04 18.38
C THR A 871 -20.36 -22.62 17.82
N ALA A 872 -21.44 -22.36 17.09
CA ALA A 872 -21.84 -21.02 16.66
C ALA A 872 -23.31 -20.73 16.99
N ALA A 873 -23.61 -19.57 17.59
CA ALA A 873 -24.98 -19.20 17.94
C ALA A 873 -25.89 -19.01 16.72
N ASN A 874 -25.35 -18.57 15.58
CA ASN A 874 -26.11 -18.37 14.34
C ASN A 874 -25.62 -19.28 13.21
N TRP A 875 -24.38 -19.07 12.74
CA TRP A 875 -23.94 -19.53 11.41
C TRP A 875 -22.56 -20.16 11.44
N GLY A 876 -22.36 -21.31 10.78
CA GLY A 876 -21.02 -21.86 10.57
C GLY A 876 -20.39 -22.35 11.88
N GLY A 877 -20.83 -23.51 12.37
CA GLY A 877 -20.26 -24.11 13.59
C GLY A 877 -18.77 -24.39 13.38
N GLY A 878 -18.44 -25.10 12.30
CA GLY A 878 -17.07 -25.28 11.81
C GLY A 878 -16.52 -23.99 11.18
N VAL A 879 -17.04 -23.62 10.00
CA VAL A 879 -16.54 -22.48 9.20
C VAL A 879 -17.69 -21.54 8.80
N CYS A 880 -17.48 -20.24 8.91
CA CYS A 880 -18.38 -19.21 8.37
C CYS A 880 -17.65 -18.27 7.41
N CYS A 881 -18.21 -18.06 6.23
CA CYS A 881 -17.69 -17.21 5.15
C CYS A 881 -18.66 -16.06 4.88
N ARG A 882 -18.24 -14.82 5.09
CA ARG A 882 -19.03 -13.60 4.85
C ARG A 882 -18.39 -12.74 3.75
N SER A 883 -19.00 -12.70 2.57
CA SER A 883 -18.43 -12.08 1.36
C SER A 883 -16.97 -12.52 1.10
N ALA A 884 -16.69 -13.81 1.30
CA ALA A 884 -15.35 -14.38 1.36
C ALA A 884 -15.22 -15.54 0.35
N SER A 885 -14.01 -15.76 -0.18
CA SER A 885 -13.70 -16.81 -1.18
C SER A 885 -12.61 -17.79 -0.70
N PRO A 886 -12.72 -18.39 0.50
CA PRO A 886 -11.71 -19.34 0.96
C PRO A 886 -11.73 -20.65 0.16
N ARG A 887 -10.55 -21.28 0.08
CA ARG A 887 -10.37 -22.65 -0.43
C ARG A 887 -10.22 -23.59 0.76
N ILE A 888 -11.23 -24.43 0.99
CA ILE A 888 -11.21 -25.51 1.99
C ILE A 888 -10.79 -26.78 1.26
N VAL A 889 -9.62 -27.33 1.60
CA VAL A 889 -9.05 -28.49 0.91
C VAL A 889 -8.52 -29.53 1.90
N GLY A 890 -8.67 -30.82 1.60
CA GLY A 890 -8.09 -31.91 2.39
C GLY A 890 -8.59 -32.01 3.84
N SER A 891 -9.68 -31.33 4.19
CA SER A 891 -10.04 -31.03 5.59
C SER A 891 -11.22 -31.84 6.10
N LEU A 892 -11.21 -32.15 7.40
CA LEU A 892 -12.31 -32.82 8.11
C LEU A 892 -13.06 -31.81 8.97
N ILE A 893 -14.35 -31.61 8.70
CA ILE A 893 -15.22 -30.71 9.47
C ILE A 893 -16.31 -31.55 10.13
N ALA A 894 -16.18 -31.84 11.43
CA ALA A 894 -17.03 -32.83 12.09
C ALA A 894 -17.48 -32.50 13.52
N GLY A 895 -18.72 -32.88 13.86
CA GLY A 895 -19.27 -32.70 15.22
C GLY A 895 -19.38 -31.23 15.66
N ASN A 896 -19.49 -30.28 14.71
CA ASN A 896 -19.70 -28.87 15.01
C ASN A 896 -21.20 -28.55 15.09
N THR A 897 -21.57 -27.55 15.90
CA THR A 897 -22.97 -27.18 16.17
C THR A 897 -23.26 -25.74 15.76
N ALA A 898 -24.38 -25.48 15.08
CA ALA A 898 -24.87 -24.12 14.83
C ALA A 898 -26.40 -24.06 14.72
N ASN A 899 -26.97 -22.86 14.61
CA ASN A 899 -28.36 -22.73 14.19
C ASN A 899 -28.54 -23.04 12.69
N GLU A 900 -27.70 -22.51 11.79
CA GLU A 900 -27.67 -22.78 10.34
C GLU A 900 -26.24 -23.03 9.84
N GLY A 901 -26.05 -23.89 8.83
CA GLY A 901 -24.74 -24.19 8.21
C GLY A 901 -23.72 -24.77 9.19
N SER A 902 -24.07 -25.80 9.94
CA SER A 902 -23.27 -26.27 11.10
C SER A 902 -21.84 -26.70 10.77
N GLY A 903 -21.59 -27.26 9.59
CA GLY A 903 -20.25 -27.51 9.06
C GLY A 903 -19.66 -26.26 8.42
N VAL A 904 -20.26 -25.81 7.31
CA VAL A 904 -19.82 -24.61 6.56
C VAL A 904 -21.03 -23.73 6.21
N PHE A 905 -20.95 -22.45 6.55
CA PHE A 905 -21.96 -21.45 6.14
C PHE A 905 -21.33 -20.36 5.28
N CYS A 906 -21.99 -19.97 4.19
CA CYS A 906 -21.55 -18.88 3.33
C CYS A 906 -22.70 -17.87 3.09
N ILE A 907 -22.42 -16.57 3.24
CA ILE A 907 -23.38 -15.47 3.02
C ILE A 907 -22.71 -14.28 2.34
N TYR A 908 -23.43 -13.62 1.42
CA TYR A 908 -22.82 -12.76 0.41
C TYR A 908 -23.52 -11.40 0.28
N LEU A 909 -22.76 -10.32 0.42
CA LEU A 909 -23.19 -8.96 0.05
C LEU A 909 -22.67 -8.53 -1.34
N ALA A 910 -21.65 -9.23 -1.86
CA ALA A 910 -21.07 -9.08 -3.20
C ALA A 910 -20.78 -10.47 -3.79
N ALA A 911 -20.33 -10.54 -5.05
CA ALA A 911 -19.95 -11.81 -5.66
C ALA A 911 -18.63 -12.33 -5.05
N SER A 912 -18.63 -13.57 -4.57
CA SER A 912 -17.43 -14.28 -4.09
C SER A 912 -17.67 -15.80 -4.22
N ARG A 913 -16.62 -16.63 -4.07
CA ARG A 913 -16.66 -18.06 -4.41
C ARG A 913 -15.93 -18.90 -3.38
N THR A 914 -16.67 -19.58 -2.50
CA THR A 914 -16.08 -20.61 -1.63
C THR A 914 -15.88 -21.91 -2.42
N ALA A 915 -14.75 -22.57 -2.24
CA ALA A 915 -14.47 -23.89 -2.81
C ALA A 915 -14.17 -24.91 -1.70
N ILE A 916 -14.77 -26.09 -1.79
CA ILE A 916 -14.58 -27.24 -0.89
C ILE A 916 -14.09 -28.41 -1.75
N MET A 917 -12.90 -28.93 -1.47
CA MET A 917 -12.24 -29.95 -2.30
C MET A 917 -11.62 -31.05 -1.43
N ASN A 918 -11.72 -32.32 -1.82
CA ASN A 918 -11.09 -33.46 -1.10
C ASN A 918 -11.36 -33.42 0.41
N SER A 919 -12.59 -33.10 0.83
CA SER A 919 -12.91 -32.77 2.22
C SER A 919 -14.10 -33.59 2.73
N THR A 920 -14.10 -33.89 4.03
CA THR A 920 -15.17 -34.65 4.68
C THR A 920 -15.93 -33.76 5.66
N ILE A 921 -17.24 -33.64 5.50
CA ILE A 921 -18.10 -32.81 6.36
C ILE A 921 -19.18 -33.72 6.98
N ALA A 922 -18.96 -34.17 8.21
CA ALA A 922 -19.75 -35.26 8.77
C ALA A 922 -20.14 -35.10 10.25
N GLY A 923 -21.34 -35.57 10.60
CA GLY A 923 -21.84 -35.56 11.98
C GLY A 923 -22.07 -34.17 12.59
N ASN A 924 -22.16 -33.10 11.78
CA ASN A 924 -22.43 -31.74 12.27
C ASN A 924 -23.93 -31.52 12.55
N SER A 925 -24.25 -30.68 13.53
CA SER A 925 -25.59 -30.46 14.05
C SER A 925 -26.08 -29.04 13.82
N ALA A 926 -27.04 -28.86 12.90
CA ALA A 926 -27.79 -27.62 12.68
C ALA A 926 -29.20 -27.72 13.31
N THR A 927 -29.68 -26.62 13.90
CA THR A 927 -31.08 -26.47 14.37
C THR A 927 -32.06 -26.30 13.20
N VAL A 928 -31.64 -25.58 12.15
CA VAL A 928 -32.40 -25.22 10.94
C VAL A 928 -31.40 -25.16 9.76
N GLY A 929 -31.83 -25.45 8.52
CA GLY A 929 -30.94 -25.32 7.36
C GLY A 929 -29.89 -26.43 7.23
N GLY A 930 -28.99 -26.30 6.26
CA GLY A 930 -28.04 -27.35 5.87
C GLY A 930 -26.82 -27.48 6.78
N SER A 931 -26.06 -28.57 6.64
CA SER A 931 -24.72 -28.67 7.24
C SER A 931 -23.68 -27.88 6.44
N VAL A 932 -23.85 -27.87 5.11
CA VAL A 932 -23.25 -26.86 4.23
C VAL A 932 -24.38 -25.99 3.72
N GLU A 933 -24.21 -24.67 3.74
CA GLU A 933 -25.26 -23.73 3.34
C GLU A 933 -24.69 -22.46 2.69
N ALA A 934 -25.35 -21.97 1.64
CA ALA A 934 -24.87 -20.86 0.82
C ALA A 934 -26.03 -19.91 0.45
N ASN A 935 -26.13 -18.79 1.16
CA ASN A 935 -27.22 -17.82 1.05
C ASN A 935 -26.86 -16.57 0.24
N ASP A 936 -27.89 -15.85 -0.23
CA ASP A 936 -27.77 -14.65 -1.08
C ASP A 936 -27.05 -14.91 -2.41
N ARG A 937 -26.18 -14.01 -2.89
CA ARG A 937 -25.48 -14.12 -4.19
C ARG A 937 -24.28 -15.08 -4.15
N ALA A 938 -24.44 -16.21 -3.49
CA ALA A 938 -23.40 -17.19 -3.28
C ALA A 938 -22.98 -17.90 -4.57
N SER A 939 -21.67 -18.09 -4.73
CA SER A 939 -21.13 -19.19 -5.52
C SER A 939 -20.43 -20.17 -4.58
N LEU A 940 -20.79 -21.45 -4.68
CA LEU A 940 -20.15 -22.53 -3.94
C LEU A 940 -19.77 -23.63 -4.93
N VAL A 941 -18.52 -24.08 -4.82
CA VAL A 941 -17.96 -25.22 -5.55
C VAL A 941 -17.68 -26.32 -4.53
N VAL A 942 -18.21 -27.51 -4.76
CA VAL A 942 -17.90 -28.70 -3.96
C VAL A 942 -17.44 -29.79 -4.92
N GLU A 943 -16.21 -30.24 -4.74
CA GLU A 943 -15.59 -31.26 -5.58
C GLU A 943 -14.90 -32.34 -4.73
N ASN A 944 -14.94 -33.59 -5.19
CA ASN A 944 -14.29 -34.74 -4.53
C ASN A 944 -14.55 -34.88 -3.02
N SER A 945 -15.73 -34.50 -2.54
CA SER A 945 -15.97 -34.35 -1.09
C SER A 945 -17.08 -35.24 -0.57
N ILE A 946 -16.94 -35.73 0.66
CA ILE A 946 -17.98 -36.52 1.33
C ILE A 946 -18.73 -35.64 2.32
N ILE A 947 -20.06 -35.62 2.24
CA ILE A 947 -20.90 -34.88 3.19
C ILE A 947 -22.01 -35.80 3.72
N ALA A 948 -21.80 -36.34 4.91
CA ALA A 948 -22.60 -37.45 5.41
C ALA A 948 -22.98 -37.38 6.89
N PHE A 949 -24.11 -37.99 7.24
CA PHE A 949 -24.57 -38.18 8.63
C PHE A 949 -24.79 -36.88 9.44
N ASN A 950 -24.97 -35.74 8.78
CA ASN A 950 -25.27 -34.47 9.45
C ASN A 950 -26.78 -34.36 9.78
N SER A 951 -27.15 -33.52 10.75
CA SER A 951 -28.57 -33.34 11.14
C SER A 951 -29.44 -32.72 10.03
N SER A 952 -28.81 -32.15 8.99
CA SER A 952 -29.41 -31.70 7.74
C SER A 952 -28.33 -31.65 6.66
N GLY A 953 -28.66 -32.00 5.41
CA GLY A 953 -27.65 -32.24 4.37
C GLY A 953 -27.16 -30.99 3.64
N VAL A 954 -26.64 -31.22 2.44
CA VAL A 954 -25.53 -30.48 1.83
C VAL A 954 -25.83 -29.07 1.44
N LEU A 955 -27.09 -28.73 1.17
CA LEU A 955 -27.33 -27.52 0.42
C LEU A 955 -28.70 -26.92 0.67
N LYS A 956 -28.69 -25.60 0.85
CA LYS A 956 -29.82 -24.69 0.72
C LYS A 956 -29.25 -23.45 0.02
N VAL A 957 -29.72 -23.20 -1.21
CA VAL A 957 -29.29 -22.08 -2.06
C VAL A 957 -30.52 -21.37 -2.60
N ASN A 958 -30.54 -20.05 -2.49
CA ASN A 958 -31.67 -19.21 -2.92
C ASN A 958 -31.45 -18.55 -4.29
N ASN A 959 -30.19 -18.43 -4.75
CA ASN A 959 -29.71 -18.13 -6.11
C ASN A 959 -28.17 -18.37 -6.10
N LYS A 960 -27.48 -18.79 -7.17
CA LYS A 960 -27.96 -19.40 -8.43
C LYS A 960 -26.92 -20.27 -9.17
N THR A 961 -25.62 -20.02 -8.98
CA THR A 961 -24.51 -20.74 -9.64
C THR A 961 -23.83 -21.68 -8.66
N MET A 962 -23.69 -22.94 -9.06
CA MET A 962 -23.09 -23.99 -8.25
C MET A 962 -22.37 -24.99 -9.14
N THR A 963 -21.24 -25.50 -8.65
CA THR A 963 -20.55 -26.65 -9.24
C THR A 963 -20.49 -27.76 -8.20
N LEU A 964 -21.11 -28.91 -8.50
CA LEU A 964 -21.01 -30.14 -7.73
C LEU A 964 -20.47 -31.21 -8.67
N ARG A 965 -19.31 -31.78 -8.36
CA ARG A 965 -18.69 -32.87 -9.13
C ARG A 965 -18.01 -33.89 -8.22
N ASN A 966 -18.19 -35.17 -8.50
CA ASN A 966 -17.53 -36.28 -7.80
C ASN A 966 -17.71 -36.23 -6.26
N ASN A 967 -18.90 -35.87 -5.77
CA ASN A 967 -19.17 -35.81 -4.32
C ASN A 967 -20.01 -37.01 -3.86
N CYS A 968 -19.78 -37.46 -2.62
CA CYS A 968 -20.63 -38.44 -1.95
C CYS A 968 -21.50 -37.79 -0.87
N VAL A 969 -22.82 -37.93 -0.98
CA VAL A 969 -23.78 -37.27 -0.09
C VAL A 969 -24.75 -38.28 0.52
N HIS A 970 -24.65 -38.56 1.82
CA HIS A 970 -25.35 -39.70 2.40
C HIS A 970 -25.88 -39.53 3.83
N GLY A 971 -27.00 -40.18 4.15
CA GLY A 971 -27.44 -40.36 5.53
C GLY A 971 -27.76 -39.09 6.32
N ASN A 972 -27.97 -37.94 5.64
CA ASN A 972 -28.27 -36.67 6.28
C ASN A 972 -29.76 -36.60 6.66
N ILE A 973 -30.07 -36.20 7.90
CA ILE A 973 -31.37 -36.52 8.55
C ILE A 973 -32.59 -35.82 7.91
N ALA A 974 -32.46 -34.57 7.46
CA ALA A 974 -33.58 -33.82 6.87
C ALA A 974 -33.75 -34.04 5.36
N TYR A 975 -32.64 -34.00 4.62
CA TYR A 975 -32.54 -34.16 3.16
C TYR A 975 -31.05 -34.23 2.79
N ASN A 976 -30.70 -34.88 1.68
CA ASN A 976 -29.35 -34.82 1.12
C ASN A 976 -29.11 -33.50 0.36
N TYR A 977 -30.08 -33.04 -0.42
CA TYR A 977 -30.03 -31.80 -1.21
C TYR A 977 -31.32 -30.98 -1.04
N SER A 978 -31.22 -29.65 -1.03
CA SER A 978 -32.36 -28.72 -1.02
C SER A 978 -32.04 -27.43 -1.78
N GLY A 979 -33.07 -26.74 -2.28
CA GLY A 979 -32.93 -25.56 -3.15
C GLY A 979 -32.36 -25.83 -4.56
N ILE A 980 -31.82 -27.04 -4.82
CA ILE A 980 -31.31 -27.50 -6.11
C ILE A 980 -32.00 -28.80 -6.54
N ALA A 981 -31.85 -29.17 -7.81
CA ALA A 981 -32.16 -30.52 -8.29
C ALA A 981 -31.12 -31.52 -7.74
N ASP A 982 -31.55 -32.76 -7.49
CA ASP A 982 -30.65 -33.84 -7.05
C ASP A 982 -29.64 -34.17 -8.16
N PRO A 983 -28.33 -34.00 -7.94
CA PRO A 983 -27.28 -34.25 -8.92
C PRO A 983 -26.81 -35.72 -8.96
N THR A 984 -27.43 -36.64 -8.19
CA THR A 984 -26.97 -38.04 -8.12
C THR A 984 -26.94 -38.69 -9.51
N GLY A 985 -25.76 -39.18 -9.91
CA GLY A 985 -25.48 -39.76 -11.23
C GLY A 985 -25.11 -38.76 -12.33
N ILE A 986 -24.92 -37.48 -11.99
CA ILE A 986 -24.51 -36.39 -12.89
C ILE A 986 -23.15 -35.87 -12.41
N GLU A 987 -22.20 -35.62 -13.31
CA GLU A 987 -20.82 -35.18 -12.99
C GLU A 987 -20.22 -36.01 -11.82
N GLY A 988 -20.34 -37.34 -11.90
CA GLY A 988 -19.84 -38.31 -10.90
C GLY A 988 -20.36 -38.19 -9.46
N ASN A 989 -21.36 -37.35 -9.15
CA ASN A 989 -21.92 -37.25 -7.80
C ASN A 989 -22.71 -38.53 -7.42
N ILE A 990 -22.54 -39.01 -6.19
CA ILE A 990 -23.19 -40.23 -5.65
C ILE A 990 -23.94 -39.96 -4.33
N SER A 991 -24.97 -40.77 -4.05
CA SER A 991 -25.73 -40.74 -2.78
C SER A 991 -25.65 -42.07 -2.00
N GLY A 992 -24.67 -42.92 -2.31
CA GLY A 992 -24.43 -44.20 -1.62
C GLY A 992 -23.76 -44.02 -0.25
N ASP A 993 -23.75 -45.08 0.57
CA ASP A 993 -23.05 -45.04 1.86
C ASP A 993 -21.54 -44.88 1.63
N PRO A 994 -20.86 -43.88 2.23
CA PRO A 994 -19.41 -43.71 2.11
C PRO A 994 -18.61 -44.81 2.81
N GLY A 995 -19.24 -45.73 3.54
CA GLY A 995 -18.56 -46.89 4.12
C GLY A 995 -17.49 -46.49 5.14
N PHE A 996 -17.80 -45.52 6.01
CA PHE A 996 -16.87 -45.09 7.05
C PHE A 996 -16.67 -46.14 8.15
N ALA A 997 -15.45 -46.21 8.69
CA ALA A 997 -15.12 -47.01 9.87
C ALA A 997 -16.02 -46.71 11.07
N SER A 998 -16.38 -45.44 11.26
CA SER A 998 -17.45 -45.03 12.17
C SER A 998 -18.10 -43.74 11.71
N ARG A 999 -19.44 -43.67 11.79
CA ARG A 999 -20.22 -42.44 11.54
C ARG A 999 -20.11 -41.38 12.65
N TYR A 1000 -19.26 -41.60 13.67
CA TYR A 1000 -19.17 -40.80 14.88
C TYR A 1000 -17.74 -40.37 15.27
N GLY A 1001 -16.79 -40.37 14.33
CA GLY A 1001 -15.43 -39.87 14.58
C GLY A 1001 -14.39 -40.37 13.58
N ASN A 1002 -14.27 -41.69 13.45
CA ASN A 1002 -13.35 -42.30 12.49
C ASN A 1002 -13.94 -42.34 11.07
N TYR A 1003 -13.83 -41.22 10.34
CA TYR A 1003 -14.30 -41.06 8.97
C TYR A 1003 -13.29 -41.53 7.90
N ARG A 1004 -12.52 -42.58 8.19
CA ARG A 1004 -11.72 -43.32 7.21
C ARG A 1004 -12.59 -44.29 6.42
N LEU A 1005 -12.28 -44.49 5.14
CA LEU A 1005 -13.01 -45.40 4.26
C LEU A 1005 -12.68 -46.86 4.58
N LEU A 1006 -13.69 -47.74 4.44
CA LEU A 1006 -13.56 -49.20 4.56
C LEU A 1006 -13.47 -49.86 3.18
N PRO A 1007 -12.93 -51.10 3.10
CA PRO A 1007 -12.89 -51.88 1.86
C PRO A 1007 -14.28 -51.97 1.20
N GLY A 1008 -14.35 -51.65 -0.09
CA GLY A 1008 -15.59 -51.68 -0.87
C GLY A 1008 -16.48 -50.43 -0.74
N SER A 1009 -15.99 -49.35 -0.14
CA SER A 1009 -16.63 -48.04 -0.24
C SER A 1009 -16.73 -47.55 -1.70
N LEU A 1010 -17.82 -46.85 -2.02
CA LEU A 1010 -18.03 -46.20 -3.32
C LEU A 1010 -17.25 -44.88 -3.48
N CYS A 1011 -16.57 -44.42 -2.42
CA CYS A 1011 -15.76 -43.21 -2.42
C CYS A 1011 -14.31 -43.46 -2.85
N ILE A 1012 -13.89 -44.73 -2.92
CA ILE A 1012 -12.53 -45.13 -3.29
C ILE A 1012 -12.36 -44.95 -4.81
N ASP A 1013 -11.28 -44.29 -5.23
CA ASP A 1013 -10.95 -43.91 -6.61
C ASP A 1013 -12.10 -43.20 -7.37
N GLY A 1014 -12.90 -42.39 -6.64
CA GLY A 1014 -14.16 -41.83 -7.11
C GLY A 1014 -14.07 -40.66 -8.12
N TRP A 1015 -12.90 -40.34 -8.67
CA TRP A 1015 -12.66 -39.14 -9.48
C TRP A 1015 -12.26 -39.44 -10.93
N ASP A 1016 -12.99 -38.90 -11.90
CA ASP A 1016 -13.00 -39.40 -13.28
C ASP A 1016 -12.05 -38.72 -14.29
N ASP A 1017 -11.83 -37.40 -14.28
CA ASP A 1017 -10.86 -36.74 -15.19
C ASP A 1017 -10.41 -35.31 -14.75
N ALA A 1018 -9.22 -35.19 -14.14
CA ALA A 1018 -8.37 -33.97 -13.96
C ALA A 1018 -8.96 -32.66 -13.34
N PRO A 1019 -8.10 -31.69 -12.89
CA PRO A 1019 -6.70 -31.83 -12.48
C PRO A 1019 -6.59 -32.40 -11.05
N ARG A 1020 -5.37 -32.82 -10.69
CA ARG A 1020 -5.03 -33.37 -9.36
C ARG A 1020 -4.68 -32.23 -8.38
N PRO A 1021 -4.78 -32.43 -7.05
CA PRO A 1021 -4.32 -31.46 -6.07
C PRO A 1021 -2.80 -31.30 -6.19
N THR A 1022 -2.32 -30.10 -6.53
CA THR A 1022 -0.88 -29.78 -6.57
C THR A 1022 -0.42 -29.01 -5.33
N ASP A 1023 -1.35 -28.64 -4.44
CA ASP A 1023 -1.15 -27.86 -3.21
C ASP A 1023 -1.34 -28.68 -1.92
N VAL A 1024 -1.79 -29.93 -2.07
CA VAL A 1024 -2.00 -30.92 -1.01
C VAL A 1024 -1.55 -32.29 -1.52
N GLU A 1025 -0.32 -32.67 -1.18
CA GLU A 1025 0.30 -33.93 -1.66
C GLU A 1025 -0.10 -35.16 -0.83
N VAL A 1026 -0.49 -34.95 0.43
CA VAL A 1026 -0.90 -36.01 1.38
C VAL A 1026 -2.23 -35.71 2.06
N ASP A 1027 -2.88 -36.75 2.57
CA ASP A 1027 -4.12 -36.68 3.33
C ASP A 1027 -3.89 -36.44 4.84
N LEU A 1028 -4.96 -36.55 5.64
CA LEU A 1028 -4.89 -36.39 7.10
C LEU A 1028 -4.14 -37.52 7.82
N ASP A 1029 -3.88 -38.65 7.16
CA ASP A 1029 -3.12 -39.78 7.68
C ASP A 1029 -1.64 -39.79 7.22
N GLY A 1030 -1.28 -38.89 6.31
CA GLY A 1030 0.05 -38.82 5.68
C GLY A 1030 0.21 -39.73 4.46
N LEU A 1031 -0.89 -40.29 3.94
CA LEU A 1031 -0.93 -41.08 2.71
C LEU A 1031 -0.93 -40.14 1.50
N ALA A 1032 -0.25 -40.53 0.41
CA ALA A 1032 -0.20 -39.74 -0.80
C ALA A 1032 -1.59 -39.62 -1.45
N ARG A 1033 -2.00 -38.40 -1.82
CA ARG A 1033 -3.33 -38.10 -2.41
C ARG A 1033 -3.62 -38.73 -3.77
N ILE A 1034 -2.64 -39.36 -4.40
CA ILE A 1034 -2.82 -40.07 -5.67
C ILE A 1034 -2.39 -41.51 -5.41
N ALA A 1035 -3.36 -42.36 -5.10
CA ALA A 1035 -3.17 -43.77 -4.76
C ALA A 1035 -4.07 -44.65 -5.65
N ASP A 1036 -3.71 -45.92 -5.83
CA ASP A 1036 -4.58 -46.93 -6.45
C ASP A 1036 -5.25 -47.68 -5.30
N GLY A 1037 -6.37 -47.15 -4.80
CA GLY A 1037 -7.01 -47.61 -3.58
C GLY A 1037 -7.78 -48.92 -3.79
N ASN A 1038 -8.37 -49.10 -4.97
CA ASN A 1038 -9.16 -50.26 -5.35
C ASN A 1038 -8.31 -51.41 -5.94
N GLY A 1039 -7.11 -51.12 -6.46
CA GLY A 1039 -6.17 -52.10 -7.00
C GLY A 1039 -6.39 -52.47 -8.48
N ASP A 1040 -7.06 -51.62 -9.28
CA ASP A 1040 -7.29 -51.84 -10.71
C ASP A 1040 -6.12 -51.40 -11.62
N GLY A 1041 -5.14 -50.70 -11.07
CA GLY A 1041 -3.97 -50.17 -11.77
C GLY A 1041 -4.06 -48.69 -12.14
N VAL A 1042 -5.13 -47.98 -11.77
CA VAL A 1042 -5.33 -46.54 -12.03
C VAL A 1042 -5.32 -45.75 -10.73
N ALA A 1043 -4.22 -45.06 -10.44
CA ALA A 1043 -4.12 -44.23 -9.25
C ALA A 1043 -4.91 -42.92 -9.38
N VAL A 1044 -5.91 -42.74 -8.51
CA VAL A 1044 -6.89 -41.65 -8.46
C VAL A 1044 -6.84 -41.00 -7.05
N VAL A 1045 -7.67 -40.00 -6.79
CA VAL A 1045 -7.87 -39.39 -5.46
C VAL A 1045 -9.20 -39.90 -4.92
N ASP A 1046 -9.24 -40.40 -3.69
CA ASP A 1046 -10.49 -40.78 -3.03
C ASP A 1046 -11.37 -39.55 -2.75
N MET A 1047 -12.69 -39.75 -2.69
CA MET A 1047 -13.58 -38.70 -2.22
C MET A 1047 -13.34 -38.44 -0.72
N GLY A 1048 -13.13 -37.18 -0.35
CA GLY A 1048 -13.07 -36.73 1.04
C GLY A 1048 -11.65 -36.59 1.62
N ALA A 1049 -11.59 -36.50 2.94
CA ALA A 1049 -10.41 -36.06 3.67
C ALA A 1049 -9.31 -37.13 3.88
N HIS A 1050 -9.60 -38.41 3.62
CA HIS A 1050 -8.67 -39.54 3.79
C HIS A 1050 -8.61 -40.38 2.51
N GLU A 1051 -7.45 -40.95 2.20
CA GLU A 1051 -7.26 -41.97 1.16
C GLU A 1051 -7.34 -43.38 1.75
N TYR A 1052 -7.88 -44.32 0.99
CA TYR A 1052 -7.85 -45.74 1.30
C TYR A 1052 -6.65 -46.41 0.62
N ALA A 1053 -5.78 -47.00 1.42
CA ALA A 1053 -4.62 -47.75 0.93
C ALA A 1053 -4.49 -49.14 1.58
N GLY A 1054 -5.61 -49.74 2.04
CA GLY A 1054 -5.62 -51.10 2.58
C GLY A 1054 -4.93 -51.29 3.94
N PHE A 1055 -4.69 -50.22 4.70
CA PHE A 1055 -4.14 -50.33 6.06
C PHE A 1055 -5.23 -50.83 7.04
N PRO A 1056 -4.88 -51.67 8.03
CA PRO A 1056 -5.81 -52.03 9.08
C PRO A 1056 -6.09 -50.80 9.96
N ILE A 1057 -7.36 -50.58 10.32
CA ILE A 1057 -7.81 -49.46 11.16
C ILE A 1057 -8.71 -49.93 12.30
N LEU A 1058 -8.81 -49.12 13.34
CA LEU A 1058 -9.74 -49.34 14.45
C LEU A 1058 -11.19 -49.05 14.03
N VAL A 1059 -12.08 -50.04 14.11
CA VAL A 1059 -13.50 -49.92 13.74
C VAL A 1059 -14.47 -50.02 14.93
N GLY A 1060 -14.01 -50.52 16.08
CA GLY A 1060 -14.85 -50.61 17.27
C GLY A 1060 -14.09 -50.77 18.57
N LEU A 1061 -14.67 -50.24 19.64
CA LEU A 1061 -14.30 -50.52 21.03
C LEU A 1061 -15.54 -51.03 21.76
N ILE A 1062 -15.38 -52.06 22.58
CA ILE A 1062 -16.48 -52.69 23.30
C ILE A 1062 -16.04 -52.93 24.75
N SER A 1063 -16.74 -52.35 25.73
CA SER A 1063 -16.57 -52.76 27.12
C SER A 1063 -17.47 -53.93 27.45
N ARG A 1064 -16.86 -55.07 27.74
CA ARG A 1064 -17.51 -56.34 28.04
C ARG A 1064 -17.57 -56.57 29.55
N ARG A 1065 -18.71 -57.04 30.05
CA ARG A 1065 -18.84 -57.39 31.48
C ARG A 1065 -19.89 -58.46 31.76
N GLN A 1066 -19.61 -59.30 32.74
CA GLN A 1066 -20.57 -60.25 33.29
C GLN A 1066 -21.49 -59.55 34.31
N HIS A 1067 -22.81 -59.68 34.13
CA HIS A 1067 -23.85 -59.20 35.04
C HIS A 1067 -24.41 -60.39 35.84
N GLY A 1068 -23.69 -60.78 36.89
CA GLY A 1068 -24.05 -61.93 37.74
C GLY A 1068 -24.44 -63.19 36.96
N ALA A 1069 -25.65 -63.70 37.20
CA ALA A 1069 -26.22 -64.84 36.48
C ALA A 1069 -27.02 -64.47 35.21
N ALA A 1070 -27.18 -63.18 34.90
CA ALA A 1070 -27.95 -62.71 33.74
C ALA A 1070 -27.18 -62.86 32.42
N GLY A 1071 -25.84 -62.88 32.47
CA GLY A 1071 -24.99 -63.13 31.30
C GLY A 1071 -23.90 -62.08 31.10
N VAL A 1072 -23.22 -62.15 29.95
CA VAL A 1072 -22.29 -61.11 29.49
C VAL A 1072 -23.07 -60.06 28.70
N PHE A 1073 -22.82 -58.79 28.98
CA PHE A 1073 -23.35 -57.67 28.22
C PHE A 1073 -22.23 -56.72 27.77
N ASP A 1074 -22.28 -56.38 26.48
CA ASP A 1074 -21.30 -55.56 25.78
C ASP A 1074 -21.83 -54.13 25.66
N ILE A 1075 -20.97 -53.14 25.90
CA ILE A 1075 -21.21 -51.71 25.66
C ILE A 1075 -20.32 -51.30 24.50
N ASP A 1076 -20.91 -51.00 23.35
CA ASP A 1076 -20.19 -50.34 22.25
C ASP A 1076 -19.78 -48.93 22.71
N LEU A 1077 -18.49 -48.63 22.61
CA LEU A 1077 -17.87 -47.37 23.00
C LEU A 1077 -17.50 -46.55 21.75
N PRO A 1078 -17.66 -45.21 21.77
CA PRO A 1078 -17.18 -44.37 20.69
C PRO A 1078 -15.66 -44.45 20.54
N LEU A 1079 -15.19 -44.27 19.31
CA LEU A 1079 -13.76 -44.13 19.04
C LEU A 1079 -13.25 -42.73 19.45
N ASP A 1080 -14.09 -41.69 19.37
CA ASP A 1080 -13.68 -40.27 19.52
C ASP A 1080 -14.63 -39.44 20.42
N GLY A 1081 -15.00 -39.94 21.61
CA GLY A 1081 -15.50 -39.11 22.74
C GLY A 1081 -16.80 -38.30 22.62
N GLN A 1082 -17.50 -38.30 21.47
CA GLN A 1082 -18.61 -37.39 21.14
C GLN A 1082 -19.81 -37.36 22.13
N ALA A 1083 -20.55 -36.25 22.12
CA ALA A 1083 -21.56 -35.88 23.13
C ALA A 1083 -22.87 -36.71 23.14
N PHE A 1084 -23.09 -37.59 22.15
CA PHE A 1084 -24.30 -38.45 22.05
C PHE A 1084 -23.97 -39.94 21.91
N ALA A 1085 -22.76 -40.34 22.30
CA ALA A 1085 -22.29 -41.72 22.18
C ALA A 1085 -22.09 -42.38 23.55
N TRP A 1086 -22.40 -43.67 23.59
CA TRP A 1086 -22.47 -44.50 24.79
C TRP A 1086 -21.15 -44.57 25.56
N GLY A 1087 -21.15 -44.12 26.81
CA GLY A 1087 -20.03 -44.34 27.75
C GLY A 1087 -20.12 -45.69 28.47
N GLU A 1088 -19.04 -46.03 29.18
CA GLU A 1088 -19.08 -47.09 30.18
C GLU A 1088 -19.80 -46.56 31.43
N SER A 1089 -21.02 -47.07 31.65
CA SER A 1089 -21.95 -46.58 32.66
C SER A 1089 -21.95 -47.39 33.97
N ARG A 1090 -21.18 -48.48 34.05
CA ARG A 1090 -21.20 -49.44 35.17
C ARG A 1090 -20.15 -49.08 36.24
N GLN A 1091 -20.47 -49.36 37.49
CA GLN A 1091 -19.64 -49.12 38.67
C GLN A 1091 -18.40 -50.01 38.67
N GLY A 1092 -17.21 -49.44 38.86
CA GLY A 1092 -15.94 -50.15 38.62
C GLY A 1092 -15.48 -50.13 37.16
N GLY A 1093 -16.17 -49.36 36.30
CA GLY A 1093 -15.75 -49.06 34.94
C GLY A 1093 -15.56 -50.27 34.03
N VAL A 1094 -14.57 -50.15 33.15
CA VAL A 1094 -14.18 -51.17 32.18
C VAL A 1094 -13.36 -52.24 32.88
N THR A 1095 -13.76 -53.51 32.73
CA THR A 1095 -13.00 -54.67 33.24
C THR A 1095 -12.45 -55.55 32.11
N GLU A 1096 -13.18 -55.63 30.99
CA GLU A 1096 -12.70 -56.25 29.75
C GLU A 1096 -13.00 -55.29 28.58
N LEU A 1097 -11.98 -54.99 27.77
CA LEU A 1097 -12.06 -54.09 26.61
C LEU A 1097 -11.72 -54.87 25.35
N VAL A 1098 -12.69 -55.03 24.44
CA VAL A 1098 -12.48 -55.66 23.13
C VAL A 1098 -12.30 -54.57 22.09
N ILE A 1099 -11.12 -54.56 21.48
CA ILE A 1099 -10.73 -53.68 20.38
C ILE A 1099 -10.96 -54.44 19.07
N VAL A 1100 -11.65 -53.82 18.11
CA VAL A 1100 -12.06 -54.44 16.84
C VAL A 1100 -11.42 -53.69 15.67
N PHE A 1101 -10.75 -54.41 14.78
CA PHE A 1101 -10.06 -53.88 13.61
C PHE A 1101 -10.85 -54.15 12.31
N SER A 1102 -10.55 -53.39 11.25
CA SER A 1102 -11.19 -53.54 9.92
C SER A 1102 -10.90 -54.88 9.23
N GLU A 1103 -9.82 -55.55 9.62
CA GLU A 1103 -9.35 -56.82 9.08
C GLU A 1103 -8.51 -57.56 10.14
N PRO A 1104 -8.13 -58.84 9.90
CA PRO A 1104 -7.24 -59.57 10.80
C PRO A 1104 -5.85 -58.93 10.92
N VAL A 1105 -5.38 -58.75 12.15
CA VAL A 1105 -4.08 -58.14 12.46
C VAL A 1105 -3.15 -59.08 13.22
N PHE A 1106 -1.85 -58.82 13.09
CA PHE A 1106 -0.75 -59.62 13.60
C PHE A 1106 0.26 -58.71 14.29
N ALA A 1107 1.04 -59.24 15.24
CA ALA A 1107 2.18 -58.51 15.79
C ALA A 1107 3.21 -58.23 14.68
N ALA A 1108 3.57 -56.97 14.49
CA ALA A 1108 4.48 -56.54 13.43
C ALA A 1108 5.88 -57.12 13.64
N GLY A 1109 6.37 -57.84 12.64
CA GLY A 1109 7.63 -58.58 12.72
C GLY A 1109 8.87 -57.70 12.61
N GLU A 1110 9.21 -56.97 13.67
CA GLU A 1110 10.61 -56.68 14.07
C GLU A 1110 10.78 -56.04 15.47
N THR A 1111 9.69 -55.67 16.18
CA THR A 1111 9.78 -55.26 17.59
C THR A 1111 9.68 -56.46 18.57
N PRO A 1112 10.63 -56.62 19.52
CA PRO A 1112 10.61 -57.72 20.48
C PRO A 1112 9.63 -57.44 21.63
N GLY A 1113 8.34 -57.75 21.45
CA GLY A 1113 7.34 -57.59 22.51
C GLY A 1113 5.93 -58.15 22.27
N GLY A 1114 5.47 -58.21 21.01
CA GLY A 1114 4.04 -58.38 20.72
C GLY A 1114 3.32 -57.01 20.60
N PRO A 1115 1.98 -56.97 20.55
CA PRO A 1115 1.25 -55.70 20.48
C PRO A 1115 1.47 -54.86 21.74
N GLU A 1116 1.78 -53.58 21.55
CA GLU A 1116 1.95 -52.61 22.64
C GLU A 1116 0.62 -51.89 22.86
N VAL A 1117 0.15 -51.88 24.11
CA VAL A 1117 -1.12 -51.24 24.48
C VAL A 1117 -0.91 -50.36 25.71
N MET A 1118 -1.32 -49.10 25.60
CA MET A 1118 -1.25 -48.12 26.68
C MET A 1118 -2.65 -47.58 26.98
N LEU A 1119 -2.90 -47.27 28.25
CA LEU A 1119 -4.11 -46.63 28.74
C LEU A 1119 -3.75 -45.29 29.40
N SER A 1120 -4.58 -44.26 29.23
CA SER A 1120 -4.36 -42.96 29.92
C SER A 1120 -4.51 -43.05 31.45
N THR A 1121 -5.23 -44.06 31.94
CA THR A 1121 -5.37 -44.41 33.36
C THR A 1121 -5.73 -45.89 33.50
N GLY A 1122 -5.42 -46.50 34.65
CA GLY A 1122 -5.56 -47.93 34.88
C GLY A 1122 -4.37 -48.77 34.39
N ALA A 1123 -4.54 -50.09 34.38
CA ALA A 1123 -3.53 -51.06 33.95
C ALA A 1123 -4.14 -52.14 33.04
N VAL A 1124 -3.31 -52.70 32.15
CA VAL A 1124 -3.64 -53.89 31.34
C VAL A 1124 -3.06 -55.12 32.06
N GLU A 1125 -3.94 -55.98 32.56
CA GLU A 1125 -3.60 -57.20 33.31
C GLU A 1125 -3.34 -58.41 32.40
N GLY A 1126 -3.86 -58.36 31.17
CA GLY A 1126 -3.68 -59.41 30.17
C GLY A 1126 -4.29 -59.02 28.82
N MET A 1127 -3.82 -59.67 27.75
CA MET A 1127 -4.30 -59.41 26.39
C MET A 1127 -4.36 -60.70 25.57
N THR A 1128 -5.33 -60.79 24.65
CA THR A 1128 -5.51 -61.91 23.72
C THR A 1128 -5.89 -61.36 22.35
N LEU A 1129 -5.10 -61.69 21.32
CA LEU A 1129 -5.34 -61.29 19.94
C LEU A 1129 -5.89 -62.49 19.13
N GLU A 1130 -7.11 -62.37 18.62
CA GLU A 1130 -7.79 -63.38 17.81
C GLU A 1130 -8.38 -62.73 16.55
N GLY A 1131 -7.72 -62.90 15.41
CA GLY A 1131 -8.19 -62.40 14.12
C GLY A 1131 -8.29 -60.88 14.08
N ASP A 1132 -9.51 -60.36 13.97
CA ASP A 1132 -9.86 -58.93 13.93
C ASP A 1132 -10.05 -58.32 15.34
N ARG A 1133 -9.80 -59.07 16.41
CA ARG A 1133 -10.10 -58.65 17.80
C ARG A 1133 -8.92 -58.77 18.75
N LEU A 1134 -8.64 -57.68 19.46
CA LEU A 1134 -7.72 -57.65 20.61
C LEU A 1134 -8.53 -57.43 21.90
N THR A 1135 -8.65 -58.48 22.71
CA THR A 1135 -9.35 -58.44 24.00
C THR A 1135 -8.35 -58.15 25.12
N LEU A 1136 -8.64 -57.17 25.95
CA LEU A 1136 -7.81 -56.71 27.06
C LEU A 1136 -8.54 -56.93 28.39
N GLN A 1137 -7.86 -57.49 29.38
CA GLN A 1137 -8.29 -57.49 30.78
C GLN A 1137 -7.69 -56.25 31.44
N VAL A 1138 -8.50 -55.42 32.07
CA VAL A 1138 -8.09 -54.10 32.57
C VAL A 1138 -8.54 -53.84 34.01
N SER A 1139 -7.77 -53.03 34.74
CA SER A 1139 -8.00 -52.74 36.16
C SER A 1139 -7.74 -51.26 36.51
N GLY A 1140 -8.29 -50.80 37.63
CA GLY A 1140 -7.97 -49.49 38.22
C GLY A 1140 -8.67 -48.28 37.58
N ILE A 1141 -9.85 -48.48 36.96
CA ILE A 1141 -10.60 -47.45 36.21
C ILE A 1141 -12.01 -47.29 36.80
N ASP A 1142 -12.10 -47.07 38.11
CA ASP A 1142 -13.36 -47.23 38.86
C ASP A 1142 -14.29 -45.99 38.90
N GLY A 1143 -13.84 -44.84 38.41
CA GLY A 1143 -14.51 -43.55 38.60
C GLY A 1143 -14.60 -42.66 37.34
N PRO A 1144 -15.29 -41.51 37.43
CA PRO A 1144 -15.49 -40.58 36.30
C PRO A 1144 -14.17 -40.13 35.65
N ALA A 1145 -13.93 -40.55 34.42
CA ALA A 1145 -12.71 -40.26 33.67
C ALA A 1145 -12.92 -40.34 32.15
N CYS A 1146 -12.13 -39.58 31.38
CA CYS A 1146 -11.93 -39.88 29.97
C CYS A 1146 -10.78 -40.88 29.84
N LEU A 1147 -11.08 -42.07 29.31
CA LEU A 1147 -10.10 -43.12 29.07
C LEU A 1147 -9.68 -43.09 27.60
N THR A 1148 -8.38 -43.03 27.36
CA THR A 1148 -7.78 -43.15 26.04
C THR A 1148 -7.02 -44.46 25.99
N VAL A 1149 -7.29 -45.28 24.97
CA VAL A 1149 -6.51 -46.47 24.65
C VAL A 1149 -5.67 -46.20 23.41
N THR A 1150 -4.40 -46.59 23.46
CA THR A 1150 -3.44 -46.51 22.35
C THR A 1150 -2.90 -47.89 22.07
N VAL A 1151 -2.93 -48.33 20.81
CA VAL A 1151 -2.48 -49.63 20.33
C VAL A 1151 -1.42 -49.42 19.24
N ALA A 1152 -0.29 -50.10 19.38
CA ALA A 1152 0.83 -50.05 18.46
C ALA A 1152 1.43 -51.45 18.24
N GLY A 1153 2.36 -51.57 17.28
CA GLY A 1153 3.03 -52.85 16.98
C GLY A 1153 2.15 -53.90 16.29
N LEU A 1154 1.03 -53.49 15.68
CA LEU A 1154 0.15 -54.36 14.88
C LEU A 1154 0.26 -54.01 13.39
N ALA A 1155 0.09 -55.03 12.53
CA ALA A 1155 0.05 -54.92 11.08
C ALA A 1155 -0.90 -55.96 10.46
N ASN A 1156 -1.36 -55.75 9.23
CA ASN A 1156 -2.15 -56.75 8.49
C ASN A 1156 -1.27 -57.85 7.87
N ALA A 1157 -1.89 -58.80 7.16
CA ALA A 1157 -1.18 -59.91 6.50
C ALA A 1157 -0.18 -59.46 5.42
N ASN A 1158 -0.35 -58.26 4.86
CA ASN A 1158 0.55 -57.67 3.87
C ASN A 1158 1.71 -56.87 4.51
N GLY A 1159 1.77 -56.81 5.85
CA GLY A 1159 2.78 -56.05 6.59
C GLY A 1159 2.47 -54.55 6.76
N GLN A 1160 1.27 -54.11 6.40
CA GLN A 1160 0.87 -52.70 6.55
C GLN A 1160 0.50 -52.42 8.01
N PRO A 1161 1.12 -51.42 8.68
CA PRO A 1161 0.91 -51.15 10.10
C PRO A 1161 -0.47 -50.59 10.44
N LEU A 1162 -0.90 -50.74 11.69
CA LEU A 1162 -2.15 -50.16 12.21
C LEU A 1162 -2.21 -48.64 12.02
N LEU A 1163 -3.24 -48.20 11.30
CA LEU A 1163 -3.59 -46.81 11.07
C LEU A 1163 -4.67 -46.39 12.07
N GLY A 1164 -4.53 -45.22 12.70
CA GLY A 1164 -5.48 -44.74 13.71
C GLY A 1164 -5.64 -45.65 14.95
N GLY A 1165 -4.55 -46.19 15.50
CA GLY A 1165 -4.57 -47.11 16.66
C GLY A 1165 -4.93 -46.48 18.03
N GLN A 1166 -5.48 -45.26 18.07
CA GLN A 1166 -5.85 -44.57 19.31
C GLN A 1166 -7.35 -44.25 19.31
N ALA A 1167 -8.00 -44.37 20.48
CA ALA A 1167 -9.39 -44.00 20.67
C ALA A 1167 -9.66 -43.55 22.11
N SER A 1168 -10.63 -42.66 22.30
CA SER A 1168 -11.00 -42.08 23.61
C SER A 1168 -12.50 -42.15 23.87
N PHE A 1169 -12.87 -42.53 25.09
CA PHE A 1169 -14.26 -42.68 25.51
C PHE A 1169 -14.48 -42.34 26.99
N ARG A 1170 -15.73 -42.06 27.36
CA ARG A 1170 -16.13 -41.74 28.74
C ARG A 1170 -16.28 -43.01 29.57
N VAL A 1171 -15.71 -43.01 30.76
CA VAL A 1171 -16.12 -43.87 31.88
C VAL A 1171 -16.86 -42.99 32.88
N LEU A 1172 -18.17 -43.20 33.03
CA LEU A 1172 -19.04 -42.37 33.88
C LEU A 1172 -20.09 -43.25 34.59
N PRO A 1173 -19.75 -43.84 35.75
CA PRO A 1173 -20.67 -44.72 36.48
C PRO A 1173 -21.99 -44.04 36.83
N GLY A 1174 -23.10 -44.58 36.33
CA GLY A 1174 -24.46 -44.10 36.56
C GLY A 1174 -25.06 -43.23 35.45
N ASP A 1175 -24.32 -42.92 34.38
CA ASP A 1175 -24.85 -42.32 33.14
C ASP A 1175 -25.51 -43.43 32.30
N VAL A 1176 -26.75 -43.78 32.63
CA VAL A 1176 -27.46 -44.92 32.03
C VAL A 1176 -28.24 -44.54 30.77
N ASN A 1177 -28.46 -43.25 30.55
CA ASN A 1177 -29.03 -42.70 29.32
C ASN A 1177 -27.97 -42.34 28.26
N ALA A 1178 -26.69 -42.26 28.65
CA ALA A 1178 -25.53 -41.91 27.84
C ALA A 1178 -25.51 -40.47 27.28
N ASP A 1179 -26.08 -39.50 28.00
CA ASP A 1179 -26.02 -38.08 27.63
C ASP A 1179 -24.72 -37.38 28.10
N GLY A 1180 -23.83 -38.09 28.81
CA GLY A 1180 -22.57 -37.57 29.32
C GLY A 1180 -22.65 -36.87 30.67
N ALA A 1181 -23.83 -36.85 31.30
CA ALA A 1181 -24.08 -36.27 32.61
C ALA A 1181 -24.96 -37.17 33.48
N VAL A 1182 -24.48 -37.56 34.68
CA VAL A 1182 -25.34 -38.32 35.61
C VAL A 1182 -26.41 -37.40 36.18
N SER A 1183 -27.64 -37.57 35.69
CA SER A 1183 -28.74 -36.64 35.88
C SER A 1183 -29.93 -37.26 36.63
N ILE A 1184 -30.98 -36.47 36.85
CA ILE A 1184 -32.25 -36.99 37.38
C ILE A 1184 -32.96 -37.93 36.40
N LEU A 1185 -32.63 -37.87 35.10
CA LEU A 1185 -33.22 -38.72 34.06
C LEU A 1185 -32.69 -40.16 34.19
N ASP A 1186 -31.40 -40.32 34.46
CA ASP A 1186 -30.75 -41.60 34.77
C ASP A 1186 -31.37 -42.28 35.98
N LEU A 1187 -31.57 -41.50 37.06
CA LEU A 1187 -32.21 -41.98 38.27
C LEU A 1187 -33.65 -42.42 38.00
N VAL A 1188 -34.38 -41.75 37.10
CA VAL A 1188 -35.71 -42.15 36.65
C VAL A 1188 -35.66 -43.43 35.81
N GLN A 1189 -34.66 -43.59 34.96
CA GLN A 1189 -34.47 -44.77 34.11
C GLN A 1189 -34.18 -46.03 34.96
N VAL A 1190 -33.22 -45.97 35.89
CA VAL A 1190 -32.96 -47.07 36.84
C VAL A 1190 -34.19 -47.37 37.70
N ARG A 1191 -34.88 -46.33 38.20
CA ARG A 1191 -36.13 -46.50 38.98
C ARG A 1191 -37.22 -47.26 38.22
N ASN A 1192 -37.33 -47.07 36.90
CA ASN A 1192 -38.37 -47.70 36.09
C ASN A 1192 -38.14 -49.22 35.91
N GLU A 1193 -36.89 -49.68 36.04
CA GLU A 1193 -36.49 -51.09 35.92
C GLU A 1193 -36.28 -51.81 37.28
N LEU A 1194 -36.48 -51.14 38.40
CA LEU A 1194 -36.33 -51.71 39.75
C LEU A 1194 -37.09 -53.02 39.98
N ASN A 1195 -36.41 -53.98 40.61
CA ASN A 1195 -36.85 -55.33 40.93
C ASN A 1195 -37.22 -56.17 39.69
N ARG A 1196 -36.69 -55.84 38.51
CA ARG A 1196 -36.79 -56.67 37.31
C ARG A 1196 -35.49 -57.42 37.03
N PRO A 1197 -35.55 -58.60 36.39
CA PRO A 1197 -34.37 -59.26 35.85
C PRO A 1197 -33.71 -58.38 34.78
N VAL A 1198 -32.38 -58.47 34.69
CA VAL A 1198 -31.60 -57.80 33.65
C VAL A 1198 -31.87 -58.42 32.28
N THR A 1199 -32.03 -57.57 31.26
CA THR A 1199 -32.19 -57.93 29.85
C THR A 1199 -31.23 -57.12 28.98
N ALA A 1200 -31.14 -57.44 27.69
CA ALA A 1200 -30.36 -56.67 26.71
C ALA A 1200 -30.77 -55.18 26.59
N ASP A 1201 -31.99 -54.83 27.00
CA ASP A 1201 -32.47 -53.43 27.01
C ASP A 1201 -32.24 -52.73 28.36
N SER A 1202 -32.12 -53.49 29.46
CA SER A 1202 -32.06 -52.95 30.83
C SER A 1202 -30.71 -53.11 31.54
N PHE A 1203 -29.73 -53.80 30.98
CA PHE A 1203 -28.45 -54.08 31.63
C PHE A 1203 -27.66 -52.83 32.05
N ARG A 1204 -27.83 -51.69 31.36
CA ARG A 1204 -27.23 -50.40 31.78
C ARG A 1204 -27.78 -49.89 33.11
N ALA A 1205 -29.00 -50.28 33.49
CA ALA A 1205 -29.61 -49.94 34.77
C ALA A 1205 -29.15 -50.85 35.93
N ASP A 1206 -28.54 -52.01 35.64
CA ASP A 1206 -27.78 -52.82 36.58
C ASP A 1206 -26.34 -52.26 36.62
N VAL A 1207 -26.23 -51.11 37.29
CA VAL A 1207 -25.02 -50.31 37.36
C VAL A 1207 -23.93 -51.04 38.15
N ASN A 1208 -24.29 -51.85 39.16
CA ASN A 1208 -23.31 -52.62 39.93
C ASN A 1208 -22.88 -53.94 39.25
N ALA A 1209 -23.63 -54.40 38.24
CA ALA A 1209 -23.46 -55.65 37.50
C ALA A 1209 -23.67 -56.94 38.33
N ASP A 1210 -24.57 -56.91 39.31
CA ASP A 1210 -24.95 -58.08 40.13
C ASP A 1210 -25.99 -59.00 39.43
N GLY A 1211 -26.57 -58.54 38.32
CA GLY A 1211 -27.56 -59.27 37.52
C GLY A 1211 -29.02 -58.97 37.87
N MET A 1212 -29.30 -58.04 38.80
CA MET A 1212 -30.63 -57.66 39.23
C MET A 1212 -30.74 -56.14 39.45
N VAL A 1213 -31.49 -55.42 38.61
CA VAL A 1213 -31.71 -53.96 38.82
C VAL A 1213 -32.43 -53.73 40.14
N ASN A 1214 -31.75 -53.17 41.13
CA ASN A 1214 -32.23 -53.11 42.50
C ASN A 1214 -31.90 -51.78 43.21
N ILE A 1215 -32.20 -51.71 44.52
CA ILE A 1215 -32.02 -50.49 45.29
C ILE A 1215 -30.57 -50.03 45.39
N PHE A 1216 -29.60 -50.93 45.25
CA PHE A 1216 -28.17 -50.60 45.26
C PHE A 1216 -27.76 -49.83 44.00
N ASP A 1217 -28.26 -50.19 42.81
CA ASP A 1217 -28.03 -49.43 41.57
C ASP A 1217 -28.59 -48.03 41.65
N LEU A 1218 -29.83 -47.90 42.15
CA LEU A 1218 -30.48 -46.61 42.35
C LEU A 1218 -29.68 -45.73 43.33
N VAL A 1219 -29.09 -46.32 44.37
CA VAL A 1219 -28.21 -45.61 45.31
C VAL A 1219 -26.90 -45.22 44.64
N THR A 1220 -26.31 -46.05 43.78
CA THR A 1220 -25.11 -45.73 43.02
C THR A 1220 -25.34 -44.54 42.08
N VAL A 1221 -26.38 -44.55 41.25
CA VAL A 1221 -26.74 -43.39 40.38
C VAL A 1221 -27.01 -42.14 41.21
N ARG A 1222 -27.78 -42.26 42.29
CA ARG A 1222 -28.09 -41.12 43.18
C ARG A 1222 -26.82 -40.48 43.78
N ASN A 1223 -25.82 -41.30 44.11
CA ASN A 1223 -24.57 -40.81 44.69
C ASN A 1223 -23.65 -40.14 43.64
N ALA A 1224 -23.87 -40.38 42.35
CA ALA A 1224 -23.13 -39.79 41.23
C ALA A 1224 -23.84 -38.58 40.59
N LEU A 1225 -25.02 -38.16 41.06
CA LEU A 1225 -25.78 -37.03 40.50
C LEU A 1225 -24.97 -35.74 40.37
N ASN A 1226 -25.13 -35.07 39.22
CA ASN A 1226 -24.41 -33.86 38.78
C ASN A 1226 -22.91 -34.09 38.49
N THR A 1227 -22.49 -35.32 38.22
CA THR A 1227 -21.17 -35.58 37.63
C THR A 1227 -21.24 -35.54 36.10
N THR A 1228 -20.18 -35.03 35.48
CA THR A 1228 -20.02 -34.94 34.02
C THR A 1228 -18.59 -35.30 33.66
N VAL A 1229 -18.37 -35.84 32.47
CA VAL A 1229 -17.03 -36.13 31.93
C VAL A 1229 -16.94 -35.59 30.51
N SER A 1230 -15.89 -34.83 30.23
CA SER A 1230 -15.55 -34.40 28.87
C SER A 1230 -14.40 -35.26 28.33
N CYS A 1231 -14.44 -35.57 27.03
CA CYS A 1231 -13.35 -36.19 26.28
C CYS A 1231 -12.92 -35.25 25.12
N PRO A 1232 -11.62 -35.18 24.80
CA PRO A 1232 -11.08 -34.31 23.74
C PRO A 1232 -11.30 -34.84 22.32
#